data_AF-A0A8J2X330-F1
#
_entry.id   AF-A0A8J2X330-F1
#
_cell.length_a   1.000
_cell.length_b   1.000
_cell.length_c   1.000
_cell.angle_alpha   90.00
_cell.angle_beta   90.00
_cell.angle_gamma   90.00
#
_symmetry.space_group_name_H-M   'P 1'
#
loop_
_entity.id
_entity.type
_entity.pdbx_description
1 polymer ?
#
loop_
_entity_poly.entity_id
_entity_poly.type
_entity_poly.pdbx_seq_one_letter_code
_entity_poly.pdbx_strand_id
1 'polypeptide(L)'
;MKLLPLTTLLCLAHAGKKTVRKRVPTTPRRRRPPAPTANYTLSAKVSSAVDCRQIWHLRGRRSRVVNLAIARTGSESVTRTMAAAGAAAHHDHACSLRDASRAGYDRVVISLRDPAARLVSGFQRRVAGGAKKRANRDLADIFGDDVDGYVEALRDVTHAKHAAALRVSLAPNAQHWLMPIEEYYLRGFEPRANGSLAVAFVCTEALDAGVRAVAARWDLRAPPATEATTHHASPNKSHGGMLAPANAAYVRALYARDAALHAAHCMNDVSFVRYGPVTGPKKGPRSEWGPSERRAYGRLTVDHARRFVAAATVARRAAVARLAPEKRREGVLFAAAGSASFVAAEVAPAVAHLQRVVGVKNATERSRIGYALYLESELHAAADSLRPFFDLIFDINEPIRKMAAGALRLDGMYKAYKLMSVAASPFDRTLYLDFDSRVCAPNSMRRLLDAGVDGDVMATSKYLGTSDPWAVQHSSNVVVVNGPRGRALFSVALLAYRLIGGPRGTQPPDQPALMVALRAVASADGILREAWPLNFTEASPDLVCRAKISSSTTCSPTSPCAVVHKPAKHDASRKIFVIGFKKTGTTTMERILSTLKMTPALPGKIRVAASRALVRQGDPEPALAAAASPARAFEDSPWCSAAAIPQFGGARLYEELAKRHENARFILTVRESQSWWASVERWVAVKASKKEKLIRTYTTLLGVTRFDNETFIEAYEEHNRRVQDFFSDQPDRLLVVDLREATWSTFCVFLEYWSGCPSGDLPRENTYQAPARSNYRSRRSRSKSSVPPHSSAYVGPLGM
;
A
#
# COMPACT_ATOMS: atom_id res chain seq x y z
N MET A 1 -17.22 64.49 -21.75
CA MET A 1 -17.79 65.27 -20.63
C MET A 1 -18.19 64.27 -19.55
N LYS A 2 -17.37 63.99 -18.54
CA LYS A 2 -17.21 64.70 -17.26
C LYS A 2 -18.57 65.01 -16.59
N LEU A 3 -18.94 64.26 -15.54
CA LEU A 3 -18.97 64.74 -14.13
C LEU A 3 -19.66 63.74 -13.17
N LEU A 4 -18.89 63.31 -12.17
CA LEU A 4 -19.25 62.97 -10.77
C LEU A 4 -19.72 64.26 -10.02
N PRO A 5 -19.95 64.32 -8.68
CA PRO A 5 -20.36 63.37 -7.62
C PRO A 5 -21.43 63.98 -6.64
N LEU A 6 -21.80 63.29 -5.55
CA LEU A 6 -22.06 63.87 -4.20
C LEU A 6 -22.22 62.73 -3.16
N THR A 7 -21.20 62.37 -2.35
CA THR A 7 -20.84 62.84 -0.96
C THR A 7 -21.92 62.68 0.12
N THR A 8 -21.79 61.71 1.06
CA THR A 8 -21.25 61.75 2.46
C THR A 8 -22.39 62.00 3.49
N LEU A 9 -22.59 61.30 4.63
CA LEU A 9 -21.78 61.23 5.87
C LEU A 9 -22.46 60.32 6.94
N LEU A 10 -21.64 59.96 7.95
CA LEU A 10 -21.93 59.67 9.38
C LEU A 10 -22.20 58.23 9.87
N CYS A 11 -21.16 57.71 10.53
CA CYS A 11 -21.17 56.74 11.62
C CYS A 11 -21.93 57.27 12.86
N LEU A 12 -22.65 56.41 13.60
CA LEU A 12 -22.41 56.12 15.03
C LEU A 12 -23.39 55.04 15.57
N ALA A 13 -22.78 53.95 16.04
CA ALA A 13 -23.03 53.15 17.24
C ALA A 13 -24.43 53.07 17.94
N HIS A 14 -24.76 51.79 18.23
CA HIS A 14 -25.25 51.21 19.48
C HIS A 14 -26.73 50.84 19.69
N ALA A 15 -26.86 49.66 20.33
CA ALA A 15 -27.97 49.09 21.11
C ALA A 15 -29.10 48.32 20.39
N GLY A 16 -28.87 47.02 20.26
CA GLY A 16 -29.70 45.95 20.83
C GLY A 16 -31.22 45.95 20.61
N LYS A 17 -31.71 44.90 19.93
CA LYS A 17 -32.92 44.17 20.36
C LYS A 17 -32.98 42.79 19.71
N LYS A 18 -33.03 41.76 20.57
CA LYS A 18 -33.32 40.36 20.24
C LYS A 18 -34.68 40.29 19.55
N THR A 19 -34.76 39.69 18.37
CA THR A 19 -36.01 39.18 17.81
C THR A 19 -35.88 37.69 17.51
N VAL A 20 -36.71 36.93 18.25
CA VAL A 20 -36.91 35.50 18.17
C VAL A 20 -37.60 35.18 16.83
N ARG A 21 -36.94 34.45 15.93
CA ARG A 21 -37.62 33.82 14.79
C ARG A 21 -38.02 32.39 15.15
N LYS A 22 -39.34 32.18 15.21
CA LYS A 22 -40.03 30.89 15.36
C LYS A 22 -39.46 29.86 14.38
N ARG A 23 -38.94 28.74 14.88
CA ARG A 23 -38.68 27.53 14.08
C ARG A 23 -40.01 26.88 13.72
N VAL A 24 -40.28 26.74 12.43
CA VAL A 24 -41.28 25.82 11.91
C VAL A 24 -40.86 24.39 12.30
N PRO A 25 -41.75 23.54 12.85
CA PRO A 25 -41.39 22.16 13.17
C PRO A 25 -41.25 21.39 11.86
N THR A 26 -40.02 21.08 11.46
CA THR A 26 -39.77 20.09 10.41
C THR A 26 -40.08 18.71 10.96
N THR A 27 -41.05 18.05 10.35
CA THR A 27 -41.45 16.67 10.61
C THR A 27 -40.20 15.76 10.58
N PRO A 28 -39.99 14.87 11.57
CA PRO A 28 -38.82 14.01 11.56
C PRO A 28 -38.92 13.04 10.38
N ARG A 29 -38.04 13.22 9.37
CA ARG A 29 -37.86 12.26 8.28
C ARG A 29 -37.51 10.90 8.89
N ARG A 30 -38.48 9.98 8.88
CA ARG A 30 -38.28 8.58 9.23
C ARG A 30 -37.18 8.01 8.34
N ARG A 31 -36.05 7.59 8.93
CA ARG A 31 -35.04 6.77 8.24
C ARG A 31 -35.76 5.53 7.68
N ARG A 32 -35.64 5.28 6.38
CA ARG A 32 -36.08 4.00 5.79
C ARG A 32 -35.26 2.87 6.46
N PRO A 33 -35.89 1.79 6.94
CA PRO A 33 -35.16 0.63 7.41
C PRO A 33 -34.33 0.02 6.26
N PRO A 34 -33.22 -0.66 6.58
CA PRO A 34 -32.37 -1.31 5.58
C PRO A 34 -33.16 -2.33 4.73
N ALA A 35 -32.71 -2.54 3.49
CA ALA A 35 -33.33 -3.48 2.56
C ALA A 35 -33.31 -4.92 3.11
N PRO A 36 -34.38 -5.72 2.89
CA PRO A 36 -34.55 -7.04 3.49
C PRO A 36 -33.86 -8.12 2.65
N THR A 37 -32.54 -8.29 2.79
CA THR A 37 -31.81 -9.35 2.06
C THR A 37 -30.67 -10.01 2.86
N ALA A 38 -30.52 -9.72 4.16
CA ALA A 38 -29.41 -10.27 4.95
C ALA A 38 -29.89 -11.03 6.19
N ASN A 39 -29.38 -12.24 6.38
CA ASN A 39 -29.45 -12.97 7.65
C ASN A 39 -29.10 -12.02 8.82
N TYR A 40 -29.73 -12.22 9.99
CA TYR A 40 -29.36 -11.49 11.18
C TYR A 40 -27.86 -11.67 11.47
N THR A 41 -27.08 -10.59 11.40
CA THR A 41 -25.64 -10.60 11.71
C THR A 41 -25.36 -9.81 12.98
N LEU A 42 -24.60 -10.40 13.90
CA LEU A 42 -24.17 -9.73 15.14
C LEU A 42 -23.40 -8.43 14.86
N SER A 43 -22.65 -8.39 13.77
CA SER A 43 -21.84 -7.24 13.34
C SER A 43 -22.68 -5.99 13.09
N ALA A 44 -23.87 -6.12 12.48
CA ALA A 44 -24.78 -5.00 12.23
C ALA A 44 -25.31 -4.39 13.53
N LYS A 45 -25.37 -5.17 14.62
CA LYS A 45 -25.79 -4.70 15.92
C LYS A 45 -24.66 -4.02 16.69
N VAL A 46 -23.45 -4.55 16.58
CA VAL A 46 -22.23 -3.98 17.18
C VAL A 46 -21.85 -2.63 16.54
N SER A 47 -22.15 -2.42 15.26
CA SER A 47 -21.81 -1.20 14.51
C SER A 47 -22.71 0.01 14.81
N SER A 48 -23.92 -0.20 15.35
CA SER A 48 -24.79 0.91 15.78
C SER A 48 -24.25 1.53 17.06
N ALA A 49 -23.44 2.59 16.95
CA ALA A 49 -22.78 3.26 18.08
C ALA A 49 -23.79 3.66 19.18
N VAL A 50 -23.55 3.20 20.41
CA VAL A 50 -24.27 3.61 21.61
C VAL A 50 -23.27 4.25 22.56
N ASP A 51 -23.52 5.50 22.95
CA ASP A 51 -22.64 6.22 23.88
C ASP A 51 -22.85 5.73 25.32
N CYS A 52 -21.77 5.26 25.95
CA CYS A 52 -21.70 5.07 27.40
C CYS A 52 -21.62 6.43 28.09
N ARG A 53 -22.67 6.83 28.80
CA ARG A 53 -22.78 8.19 29.39
C ARG A 53 -22.47 8.23 30.87
N GLN A 54 -22.76 7.16 31.61
CA GLN A 54 -22.81 7.22 33.07
C GLN A 54 -21.50 6.85 33.79
N ILE A 55 -20.63 6.05 33.16
CA ILE A 55 -19.43 5.53 33.85
C ILE A 55 -18.42 6.63 34.22
N TRP A 56 -18.38 7.72 33.46
CA TRP A 56 -17.47 8.84 33.67
C TRP A 56 -17.86 9.75 34.85
N HIS A 57 -19.16 9.82 35.18
CA HIS A 57 -19.67 10.61 36.31
C HIS A 57 -19.33 10.00 37.67
N LEU A 58 -18.85 8.75 37.69
CA LEU A 58 -18.49 8.02 38.90
C LEU A 58 -16.98 8.04 39.20
N ARG A 59 -16.20 8.75 38.37
CA ARG A 59 -14.75 8.93 38.53
C ARG A 59 -14.44 9.69 39.82
N GLY A 60 -13.54 9.14 40.65
CA GLY A 60 -13.14 9.75 41.92
C GLY A 60 -13.85 9.21 43.17
N ARG A 61 -14.80 8.27 43.02
CA ARG A 61 -15.26 7.47 44.17
C ARG A 61 -14.10 6.63 44.72
N ARG A 62 -14.04 6.42 46.06
CA ARG A 62 -12.98 5.64 46.74
C ARG A 62 -12.86 4.19 46.23
N SER A 63 -13.93 3.62 45.66
CA SER A 63 -13.91 2.25 45.12
C SER A 63 -13.45 2.21 43.66
N ARG A 64 -12.44 1.37 43.38
CA ARG A 64 -11.96 1.06 42.02
C ARG A 64 -12.73 -0.09 41.34
N VAL A 65 -13.85 -0.52 41.95
CA VAL A 65 -14.74 -1.56 41.45
C VAL A 65 -15.95 -0.95 40.73
N VAL A 66 -16.30 -1.45 39.54
CA VAL A 66 -17.50 -1.05 38.79
C VAL A 66 -18.27 -2.24 38.21
N ASN A 67 -19.60 -2.16 38.06
CA ASN A 67 -20.37 -3.17 37.32
C ASN A 67 -20.62 -2.75 35.85
N LEU A 68 -20.64 -3.71 34.93
CA LEU A 68 -21.25 -3.52 33.60
C LEU A 68 -22.67 -4.07 33.61
N ALA A 69 -23.64 -3.21 33.29
CA ALA A 69 -25.05 -3.57 33.29
C ALA A 69 -25.44 -4.25 31.97
N ILE A 70 -25.11 -5.53 31.79
CA ILE A 70 -25.53 -6.26 30.59
C ILE A 70 -27.06 -6.46 30.60
N ALA A 71 -27.72 -6.11 29.50
CA ALA A 71 -29.17 -6.19 29.45
C ALA A 71 -29.65 -7.66 29.57
N ARG A 72 -30.57 -7.91 30.51
CA ARG A 72 -31.27 -9.20 30.78
C ARG A 72 -30.45 -10.32 31.43
N THR A 73 -29.31 -9.99 32.01
CA THR A 73 -28.47 -10.87 32.84
C THR A 73 -28.62 -10.57 34.34
N GLY A 74 -29.79 -10.06 34.78
CA GLY A 74 -29.98 -9.59 36.16
C GLY A 74 -29.25 -8.26 36.47
N SER A 75 -28.95 -7.46 35.44
CA SER A 75 -28.19 -6.22 35.59
C SER A 75 -28.75 -5.21 36.59
N GLU A 76 -30.07 -5.11 36.75
CA GLU A 76 -30.66 -4.20 37.74
C GLU A 76 -30.32 -4.65 39.17
N SER A 77 -30.48 -5.93 39.46
CA SER A 77 -30.13 -6.52 40.76
C SER A 77 -28.63 -6.39 41.02
N VAL A 78 -27.76 -6.73 40.06
CA VAL A 78 -26.30 -6.55 40.22
C VAL A 78 -25.94 -5.09 40.47
N THR A 79 -26.52 -4.14 39.74
CA THR A 79 -26.25 -2.72 39.98
C THR A 79 -26.63 -2.30 41.40
N ARG A 80 -27.82 -2.70 41.90
CA ARG A 80 -28.25 -2.37 43.26
C ARG A 80 -27.36 -3.00 44.31
N THR A 81 -27.14 -4.32 44.23
CA THR A 81 -26.33 -5.06 45.20
C THR A 81 -24.88 -4.57 45.25
N MET A 82 -24.28 -4.26 44.09
CA MET A 82 -22.93 -3.68 44.04
C MET A 82 -22.89 -2.25 44.61
N ALA A 83 -23.96 -1.45 44.42
CA ALA A 83 -24.07 -0.14 45.05
C ALA A 83 -24.14 -0.23 46.57
N ALA A 84 -24.95 -1.15 47.12
CA ALA A 84 -25.04 -1.41 48.56
C ALA A 84 -23.73 -1.94 49.15
N ALA A 85 -22.98 -2.74 48.38
CA ALA A 85 -21.63 -3.16 48.75
C ALA A 85 -20.60 -2.01 48.73
N GLY A 86 -20.95 -0.82 48.23
CA GLY A 86 -20.08 0.35 48.19
C GLY A 86 -19.20 0.47 46.94
N ALA A 87 -19.49 -0.30 45.88
CA ALA A 87 -18.83 -0.14 44.58
C ALA A 87 -19.38 1.06 43.78
N ALA A 88 -18.64 1.49 42.76
CA ALA A 88 -19.21 2.35 41.73
C ALA A 88 -20.23 1.54 40.93
N ALA A 89 -21.48 1.99 40.86
CA ALA A 89 -22.52 1.22 40.19
C ALA A 89 -23.44 2.12 39.39
N HIS A 90 -23.74 1.70 38.16
CA HIS A 90 -24.69 2.38 37.29
C HIS A 90 -25.39 1.36 36.36
N HIS A 91 -26.62 1.71 35.96
CA HIS A 91 -27.45 0.87 35.10
C HIS A 91 -27.44 1.41 33.67
N ASP A 92 -26.25 1.35 33.03
CA ASP A 92 -26.08 1.75 31.62
C ASP A 92 -25.65 0.54 30.78
N HIS A 93 -26.53 0.13 29.86
CA HIS A 93 -26.30 -1.02 28.99
C HIS A 93 -25.27 -0.78 27.89
N ALA A 94 -24.83 0.47 27.69
CA ALA A 94 -23.89 0.85 26.64
C ALA A 94 -22.41 0.77 27.06
N CYS A 95 -22.13 0.57 28.34
CA CYS A 95 -20.76 0.64 28.85
C CYS A 95 -20.02 -0.70 28.70
N SER A 96 -18.78 -0.61 28.21
CA SER A 96 -17.90 -1.74 27.93
C SER A 96 -16.70 -1.80 28.88
N LEU A 97 -15.94 -2.90 28.84
CA LEU A 97 -14.70 -3.08 29.59
C LEU A 97 -13.65 -2.02 29.21
N ARG A 98 -13.66 -1.56 27.96
CA ARG A 98 -12.84 -0.43 27.49
C ARG A 98 -13.19 0.87 28.20
N ASP A 99 -14.48 1.14 28.40
CA ASP A 99 -14.93 2.36 29.08
C ASP A 99 -14.57 2.32 30.56
N ALA A 100 -14.74 1.16 31.21
CA ALA A 100 -14.31 0.95 32.60
C ALA A 100 -12.80 1.18 32.78
N SER A 101 -11.98 0.59 31.91
CA SER A 101 -10.52 0.78 31.91
C SER A 101 -10.12 2.24 31.76
N ARG A 102 -10.73 2.95 30.80
CA ARG A 102 -10.46 4.37 30.53
C ARG A 102 -10.92 5.30 31.66
N ALA A 103 -11.99 4.93 32.34
CA ALA A 103 -12.48 5.66 33.52
C ALA A 103 -11.62 5.41 34.78
N GLY A 104 -10.64 4.50 34.71
CA GLY A 104 -9.66 4.24 35.76
C GLY A 104 -10.01 3.10 36.72
N TYR A 105 -11.08 2.35 36.44
CA TYR A 105 -11.44 1.15 37.20
C TYR A 105 -10.47 0.01 36.89
N ASP A 106 -10.07 -0.72 37.93
CA ASP A 106 -9.20 -1.90 37.81
C ASP A 106 -9.93 -3.22 38.13
N ARG A 107 -11.16 -3.14 38.64
CA ARG A 107 -12.02 -4.27 39.00
C ARG A 107 -13.40 -4.10 38.39
N VAL A 108 -13.91 -5.10 37.69
CA VAL A 108 -15.16 -5.02 36.92
C VAL A 108 -16.05 -6.25 37.16
N VAL A 109 -17.31 -6.03 37.52
CA VAL A 109 -18.31 -7.11 37.66
C VAL A 109 -19.16 -7.19 36.40
N ILE A 110 -19.27 -8.39 35.84
CA ILE A 110 -20.06 -8.68 34.64
C ILE A 110 -21.04 -9.80 34.98
N SER A 111 -22.33 -9.61 34.69
CA SER A 111 -23.31 -10.68 34.84
C SER A 111 -23.50 -11.46 33.54
N LEU A 112 -23.58 -12.79 33.66
CA LEU A 112 -23.78 -13.72 32.54
C LEU A 112 -25.14 -14.43 32.64
N ARG A 113 -25.64 -14.85 31.48
CA ARG A 113 -26.84 -15.67 31.31
C ARG A 113 -26.75 -16.41 29.98
N ASP A 114 -27.29 -17.62 29.92
CA ASP A 114 -27.43 -18.37 28.67
C ASP A 114 -28.03 -17.47 27.56
N PRO A 115 -27.44 -17.39 26.35
CA PRO A 115 -27.90 -16.49 25.29
C PRO A 115 -29.35 -16.71 24.87
N ALA A 116 -29.82 -17.96 24.84
CA ALA A 116 -31.22 -18.25 24.51
C ALA A 116 -32.16 -17.77 25.63
N ALA A 117 -31.84 -18.05 26.89
CA ALA A 117 -32.60 -17.53 28.04
C ALA A 117 -32.58 -16.00 28.12
N ARG A 118 -31.46 -15.35 27.75
CA ARG A 118 -31.32 -13.90 27.66
C ARG A 118 -32.24 -13.31 26.58
N LEU A 119 -32.33 -13.95 25.41
CA LEU A 119 -33.22 -13.57 24.31
C LEU A 119 -34.69 -13.65 24.74
N VAL A 120 -35.13 -14.80 25.27
CA VAL A 120 -36.51 -15.02 25.72
C VAL A 120 -36.90 -13.99 26.78
N SER A 121 -36.03 -13.81 27.76
CA SER A 121 -36.19 -12.82 28.83
C SER A 121 -36.31 -11.39 28.29
N GLY A 122 -35.51 -11.02 27.27
CA GLY A 122 -35.56 -9.72 26.62
C GLY A 122 -36.83 -9.48 25.83
N PHE A 123 -37.27 -10.50 25.09
CA PHE A 123 -38.53 -10.52 24.34
C PHE A 123 -39.72 -10.31 25.27
N GLN A 124 -39.90 -11.18 26.27
CA GLN A 124 -41.02 -11.13 27.22
C GLN A 124 -41.13 -9.78 27.94
N ARG A 125 -40.00 -9.23 28.42
CA ARG A 125 -40.02 -7.93 29.13
C ARG A 125 -40.44 -6.79 28.21
N ARG A 126 -40.17 -6.88 26.91
CA ARG A 126 -40.51 -5.85 25.94
C ARG A 126 -41.97 -5.93 25.52
N VAL A 127 -42.50 -7.14 25.35
CA VAL A 127 -43.92 -7.39 25.15
C VAL A 127 -44.73 -6.92 26.36
N ALA A 128 -44.35 -7.37 27.57
CA ALA A 128 -44.99 -6.94 28.82
C ALA A 128 -44.79 -5.44 29.17
N GLY A 129 -43.73 -4.82 28.65
CA GLY A 129 -43.41 -3.40 28.90
C GLY A 129 -44.31 -2.41 28.16
N GLY A 130 -45.15 -2.89 27.24
CA GLY A 130 -46.16 -2.12 26.52
C GLY A 130 -45.65 -0.95 25.66
N ALA A 131 -46.60 -0.14 25.18
CA ALA A 131 -46.45 0.87 24.12
C ALA A 131 -45.53 2.08 24.41
N LYS A 132 -44.81 2.11 25.54
CA LYS A 132 -43.97 3.25 25.99
C LYS A 132 -42.86 3.62 25.00
N LYS A 133 -42.34 2.65 24.25
CA LYS A 133 -41.38 2.88 23.16
C LYS A 133 -41.94 2.27 21.88
N ARG A 134 -41.81 2.99 20.75
CA ARG A 134 -42.29 2.53 19.45
C ARG A 134 -41.79 1.13 19.09
N ALA A 135 -40.52 0.82 19.35
CA ALA A 135 -39.97 -0.51 19.09
C ALA A 135 -40.58 -1.64 19.96
N ASN A 136 -41.10 -1.34 21.15
CA ASN A 136 -41.77 -2.34 21.99
C ASN A 136 -43.18 -2.63 21.46
N ARG A 137 -43.88 -1.56 21.08
CA ARG A 137 -45.20 -1.64 20.45
C ARG A 137 -45.13 -2.44 19.16
N ASP A 138 -44.18 -2.06 18.28
CA ASP A 138 -43.97 -2.76 17.02
C ASP A 138 -43.57 -4.24 17.23
N LEU A 139 -42.83 -4.58 18.30
CA LEU A 139 -42.50 -5.98 18.62
C LEU A 139 -43.75 -6.74 19.08
N ALA A 140 -44.53 -6.16 20.00
CA ALA A 140 -45.74 -6.76 20.55
C ALA A 140 -46.85 -6.89 19.50
N ASP A 141 -47.06 -5.88 18.66
CA ASP A 141 -48.08 -5.89 17.60
C ASP A 141 -47.78 -6.94 16.52
N ILE A 142 -46.50 -7.24 16.26
CA ILE A 142 -46.09 -8.11 15.15
C ILE A 142 -45.93 -9.57 15.60
N PHE A 143 -45.40 -9.78 16.82
CA PHE A 143 -45.04 -11.11 17.32
C PHE A 143 -45.85 -11.53 18.55
N GLY A 144 -46.60 -10.64 19.22
CA GLY A 144 -47.33 -10.99 20.45
C GLY A 144 -46.40 -11.63 21.48
N ASP A 145 -46.84 -12.75 22.06
CA ASP A 145 -46.04 -13.58 22.96
C ASP A 145 -45.23 -14.70 22.22
N ASP A 146 -45.28 -14.73 20.88
CA ASP A 146 -44.62 -15.75 20.03
C ASP A 146 -43.12 -15.46 19.83
N VAL A 147 -42.33 -15.89 20.81
CA VAL A 147 -40.87 -15.76 20.79
C VAL A 147 -40.22 -16.68 19.75
N ASP A 148 -40.79 -17.85 19.47
CA ASP A 148 -40.28 -18.77 18.46
C ASP A 148 -40.46 -18.19 17.06
N GLY A 149 -41.67 -17.77 16.69
CA GLY A 149 -41.92 -17.11 15.40
C GLY A 149 -41.10 -15.82 15.21
N TYR A 150 -40.72 -15.13 16.28
CA TYR A 150 -39.75 -14.05 16.22
C TYR A 150 -38.33 -14.54 15.85
N VAL A 151 -37.85 -15.63 16.45
CA VAL A 151 -36.54 -16.22 16.11
C VAL A 151 -36.55 -16.82 14.71
N GLU A 152 -37.66 -17.45 14.29
CA GLU A 152 -37.83 -17.96 12.93
C GLU A 152 -37.81 -16.83 11.91
N ALA A 153 -38.49 -15.72 12.19
CA ALA A 153 -38.41 -14.52 11.37
C ALA A 153 -37.00 -13.92 11.33
N LEU A 154 -36.16 -14.08 12.36
CA LEU A 154 -34.76 -13.63 12.33
C LEU A 154 -33.84 -14.57 11.53
N ARG A 155 -34.09 -15.88 11.57
CA ARG A 155 -33.24 -16.91 10.92
C ARG A 155 -33.54 -17.06 9.43
N ASP A 156 -34.80 -16.92 9.01
CA ASP A 156 -35.25 -17.14 7.64
C ASP A 156 -35.53 -15.81 6.93
N VAL A 157 -34.72 -15.51 5.91
CA VAL A 157 -34.83 -14.29 5.09
C VAL A 157 -36.09 -14.23 4.24
N THR A 158 -36.71 -15.38 3.97
CA THR A 158 -37.94 -15.50 3.18
C THR A 158 -39.20 -15.36 4.04
N HIS A 159 -39.05 -15.41 5.37
CA HIS A 159 -40.16 -15.31 6.30
C HIS A 159 -40.88 -13.96 6.14
N ALA A 160 -42.23 -13.98 6.06
CA ALA A 160 -43.03 -12.78 5.80
C ALA A 160 -42.79 -11.63 6.82
N LYS A 161 -42.41 -11.99 8.06
CA LYS A 161 -42.08 -11.04 9.13
C LYS A 161 -40.57 -10.69 9.24
N HIS A 162 -39.70 -11.18 8.35
CA HIS A 162 -38.24 -11.01 8.46
C HIS A 162 -37.80 -9.54 8.50
N ALA A 163 -38.30 -8.73 7.57
CA ALA A 163 -38.02 -7.30 7.54
C ALA A 163 -38.48 -6.58 8.82
N ALA A 164 -39.61 -7.02 9.39
CA ALA A 164 -40.12 -6.49 10.65
C ALA A 164 -39.25 -6.92 11.84
N ALA A 165 -38.83 -8.18 11.89
CA ALA A 165 -37.91 -8.72 12.89
C ALA A 165 -36.60 -7.92 12.90
N LEU A 166 -35.92 -7.80 11.75
CA LEU A 166 -34.69 -7.01 11.65
C LEU A 166 -34.88 -5.55 12.09
N ARG A 167 -36.00 -4.93 11.71
CA ARG A 167 -36.29 -3.53 12.06
C ARG A 167 -36.44 -3.34 13.56
N VAL A 168 -37.16 -4.21 14.27
CA VAL A 168 -37.33 -4.10 15.73
C VAL A 168 -36.06 -4.51 16.49
N SER A 169 -35.17 -5.30 15.88
CA SER A 169 -33.92 -5.77 16.49
C SER A 169 -32.74 -4.81 16.27
N LEU A 170 -32.58 -4.26 15.06
CA LEU A 170 -31.39 -3.53 14.61
C LEU A 170 -31.56 -2.01 14.55
N ALA A 171 -32.78 -1.46 14.65
CA ALA A 171 -32.95 0.00 14.62
C ALA A 171 -32.17 0.70 15.76
N PRO A 172 -31.72 1.96 15.56
CA PRO A 172 -31.06 2.73 16.61
C PRO A 172 -31.91 2.77 17.89
N ASN A 173 -31.30 2.46 19.04
CA ASN A 173 -31.96 2.32 20.35
C ASN A 173 -32.91 1.11 20.52
N ALA A 174 -32.99 0.19 19.55
CA ALA A 174 -34.09 -0.76 19.53
C ALA A 174 -33.93 -1.87 20.58
N GLN A 175 -32.75 -2.46 20.80
CA GLN A 175 -32.60 -3.61 21.72
C GLN A 175 -31.14 -3.80 22.24
N HIS A 176 -30.84 -3.51 23.51
CA HIS A 176 -29.51 -3.78 24.11
C HIS A 176 -29.33 -5.25 24.55
N TRP A 177 -30.43 -5.99 24.70
CA TRP A 177 -30.40 -7.40 25.13
C TRP A 177 -29.90 -8.35 24.04
N LEU A 178 -29.78 -7.86 22.80
CA LEU A 178 -29.14 -8.54 21.67
C LEU A 178 -27.64 -8.20 21.51
N MET A 179 -27.06 -7.36 22.36
CA MET A 179 -25.63 -7.03 22.25
C MET A 179 -24.77 -8.22 22.72
N PRO A 180 -23.89 -8.78 21.87
CA PRO A 180 -23.01 -9.90 22.25
C PRO A 180 -22.03 -9.48 23.36
N ILE A 181 -21.88 -10.30 24.40
CA ILE A 181 -21.02 -10.04 25.56
C ILE A 181 -19.56 -9.97 25.14
N GLU A 182 -19.08 -11.00 24.42
CA GLU A 182 -17.67 -11.06 24.03
C GLU A 182 -17.32 -9.99 22.97
N GLU A 183 -18.14 -9.86 21.93
CA GLU A 183 -17.84 -8.99 20.77
C GLU A 183 -18.06 -7.50 21.04
N TYR A 184 -18.88 -7.13 22.04
CA TYR A 184 -19.15 -5.75 22.41
C TYR A 184 -18.58 -5.37 23.78
N TYR A 185 -18.99 -6.06 24.84
CA TYR A 185 -18.64 -5.65 26.21
C TYR A 185 -17.17 -5.95 26.55
N LEU A 186 -16.61 -7.05 26.04
CA LEU A 186 -15.21 -7.44 26.23
C LEU A 186 -14.28 -6.98 25.08
N ARG A 187 -14.81 -6.26 24.08
CA ARG A 187 -14.08 -5.92 22.86
C ARG A 187 -12.73 -5.26 23.13
N GLY A 188 -11.67 -5.86 22.59
CA GLY A 188 -10.31 -5.36 22.71
C GLY A 188 -9.60 -5.75 24.01
N PHE A 189 -10.18 -6.66 24.79
CA PHE A 189 -9.58 -7.27 25.98
C PHE A 189 -9.63 -8.80 25.89
N GLU A 190 -8.65 -9.48 26.48
CA GLU A 190 -8.59 -10.94 26.54
C GLU A 190 -8.07 -11.43 27.90
N PRO A 191 -8.40 -12.68 28.31
CA PRO A 191 -7.89 -13.28 29.53
C PRO A 191 -6.36 -13.35 29.56
N ARG A 192 -5.74 -12.87 30.65
CA ARG A 192 -4.30 -12.82 30.84
C ARG A 192 -3.92 -12.94 32.31
N ALA A 193 -2.94 -13.78 32.62
CA ALA A 193 -2.41 -13.92 33.99
C ALA A 193 -2.05 -12.56 34.63
N ASN A 194 -1.44 -11.65 33.86
CA ASN A 194 -1.03 -10.32 34.32
C ASN A 194 -1.95 -9.19 33.80
N GLY A 195 -3.23 -9.49 33.54
CA GLY A 195 -4.19 -8.52 33.03
C GLY A 195 -4.38 -7.32 33.96
N SER A 196 -4.48 -6.10 33.39
CA SER A 196 -4.64 -4.86 34.16
C SER A 196 -6.02 -4.71 34.80
N LEU A 197 -7.02 -5.47 34.34
CA LEU A 197 -8.38 -5.47 34.87
C LEU A 197 -8.68 -6.82 35.49
N ALA A 198 -9.15 -6.85 36.74
CA ALA A 198 -9.74 -8.05 37.32
C ALA A 198 -11.24 -8.05 37.03
N VAL A 199 -11.72 -9.05 36.30
CA VAL A 199 -13.12 -9.22 35.94
C VAL A 199 -13.72 -10.35 36.77
N ALA A 200 -14.85 -10.08 37.42
CA ALA A 200 -15.67 -11.09 38.07
C ALA A 200 -16.91 -11.37 37.22
N PHE A 201 -17.08 -12.61 36.79
CA PHE A 201 -18.30 -13.07 36.14
C PHE A 201 -19.24 -13.65 37.19
N VAL A 202 -20.48 -13.15 37.23
CA VAL A 202 -21.54 -13.61 38.13
C VAL A 202 -22.71 -14.14 37.29
N CYS A 203 -23.16 -15.35 37.58
CA CYS A 203 -24.20 -15.98 36.78
C CYS A 203 -25.59 -15.67 37.33
N THR A 204 -26.58 -15.55 36.44
CA THR A 204 -27.93 -15.11 36.84
C THR A 204 -28.60 -16.14 37.77
N GLU A 205 -28.23 -17.41 37.63
CA GLU A 205 -28.70 -18.57 38.39
C GLU A 205 -28.26 -18.54 39.86
N ALA A 206 -27.13 -17.87 40.17
CA ALA A 206 -26.52 -17.81 41.50
C ALA A 206 -26.10 -16.37 41.85
N LEU A 207 -26.93 -15.40 41.47
CA LEU A 207 -26.58 -13.98 41.47
C LEU A 207 -26.21 -13.45 42.87
N ASP A 208 -26.97 -13.82 43.91
CA ASP A 208 -26.69 -13.39 45.29
C ASP A 208 -25.36 -13.95 45.79
N ALA A 209 -25.17 -15.26 45.69
CA ALA A 209 -23.96 -15.95 46.11
C ALA A 209 -22.72 -15.39 45.39
N GLY A 210 -22.81 -15.17 44.08
CA GLY A 210 -21.72 -14.63 43.30
C GLY A 210 -21.38 -13.18 43.64
N VAL A 211 -22.38 -12.30 43.87
CA VAL A 211 -22.09 -10.92 44.30
C VAL A 211 -21.51 -10.88 45.72
N ARG A 212 -21.97 -11.72 46.64
CA ARG A 212 -21.37 -11.84 47.99
C ARG A 212 -19.92 -12.30 47.92
N ALA A 213 -19.63 -13.28 47.08
CA ALA A 213 -18.25 -13.75 46.85
C ALA A 213 -17.36 -12.67 46.26
N VAL A 214 -17.88 -11.85 45.33
CA VAL A 214 -17.18 -10.66 44.82
C VAL A 214 -16.92 -9.65 45.94
N ALA A 215 -17.94 -9.35 46.76
CA ALA A 215 -17.81 -8.39 47.84
C ALA A 215 -16.76 -8.83 48.87
N ALA A 216 -16.77 -10.10 49.28
CA ALA A 216 -15.78 -10.68 50.16
C ALA A 216 -14.36 -10.64 49.56
N ARG A 217 -14.20 -11.03 48.28
CA ARG A 217 -12.87 -11.05 47.63
C ARG A 217 -12.27 -9.66 47.42
N TRP A 218 -13.10 -8.66 47.17
CA TRP A 218 -12.66 -7.30 46.82
C TRP A 218 -12.77 -6.29 47.95
N ASP A 219 -12.96 -6.77 49.19
CA ASP A 219 -13.04 -5.98 50.42
C ASP A 219 -14.11 -4.88 50.33
N LEU A 220 -15.28 -5.28 49.85
CA LEU A 220 -16.48 -4.44 49.80
C LEU A 220 -17.40 -4.77 50.98
N ARG A 221 -18.33 -3.88 51.29
CA ARG A 221 -19.33 -4.13 52.33
C ARG A 221 -20.19 -5.34 51.93
N ALA A 222 -20.50 -6.20 52.90
CA ALA A 222 -21.43 -7.30 52.68
C ALA A 222 -22.80 -6.73 52.28
N PRO A 223 -23.37 -7.10 51.12
CA PRO A 223 -24.66 -6.59 50.71
C PRO A 223 -25.77 -7.14 51.64
N PRO A 224 -26.79 -6.33 51.98
CA PRO A 224 -27.91 -6.78 52.82
C PRO A 224 -28.63 -7.99 52.20
N ALA A 225 -29.14 -8.89 53.04
CA ALA A 225 -29.84 -10.11 52.61
C ALA A 225 -31.08 -9.84 51.71
N THR A 226 -31.65 -8.63 51.79
CA THR A 226 -32.90 -8.26 51.14
C THR A 226 -32.77 -7.65 49.74
N GLU A 227 -31.57 -7.24 49.30
CA GLU A 227 -31.39 -6.63 47.97
C GLU A 227 -31.14 -7.62 46.84
N ALA A 228 -30.75 -8.85 47.17
CA ALA A 228 -30.40 -9.87 46.19
C ALA A 228 -31.54 -10.84 45.85
N THR A 229 -32.68 -10.75 46.55
CA THR A 229 -33.82 -11.67 46.42
C THR A 229 -34.74 -11.36 45.23
N THR A 230 -34.47 -10.32 44.43
CA THR A 230 -35.36 -9.92 43.32
C THR A 230 -35.38 -10.90 42.13
N HIS A 231 -34.50 -11.90 42.09
CA HIS A 231 -34.54 -12.96 41.08
C HIS A 231 -35.05 -14.32 41.59
N HIS A 232 -35.11 -14.55 42.91
CA HIS A 232 -35.59 -15.81 43.49
C HIS A 232 -36.98 -15.72 44.13
N ALA A 233 -37.55 -14.53 44.34
CA ALA A 233 -38.90 -14.37 44.88
C ALA A 233 -40.03 -14.43 43.82
N SER A 234 -39.89 -15.29 42.80
CA SER A 234 -41.06 -15.74 42.04
C SER A 234 -40.94 -17.24 41.83
N PRO A 235 -41.56 -18.05 42.72
CA PRO A 235 -41.59 -19.51 42.61
C PRO A 235 -42.34 -20.02 41.36
N ASN A 236 -42.81 -19.13 40.47
CA ASN A 236 -43.73 -19.43 39.38
C ASN A 236 -43.42 -18.65 38.08
N LYS A 237 -42.15 -18.49 37.68
CA LYS A 237 -41.79 -18.12 36.29
C LYS A 237 -40.58 -18.88 35.72
N SER A 238 -40.36 -20.10 36.19
CA SER A 238 -39.92 -21.16 35.30
C SER A 238 -41.07 -21.43 34.30
N HIS A 239 -40.78 -21.36 33.00
CA HIS A 239 -41.57 -21.97 31.90
C HIS A 239 -42.72 -21.16 31.29
N GLY A 240 -42.43 -19.95 30.79
CA GLY A 240 -43.19 -19.38 29.67
C GLY A 240 -42.32 -19.37 28.41
N GLY A 241 -42.50 -20.32 27.51
CA GLY A 241 -41.83 -20.38 26.20
C GLY A 241 -40.32 -20.67 26.25
N MET A 242 -39.94 -21.93 26.51
CA MET A 242 -38.64 -22.39 26.02
C MET A 242 -38.70 -22.28 24.50
N LEU A 243 -37.71 -21.61 23.89
CA LEU A 243 -37.53 -21.69 22.44
C LEU A 243 -37.55 -23.16 22.04
N ALA A 244 -38.20 -23.47 20.93
CA ALA A 244 -38.11 -24.77 20.30
C ALA A 244 -36.63 -25.19 20.22
N PRO A 245 -36.27 -26.47 20.44
CA PRO A 245 -34.88 -26.90 20.51
C PRO A 245 -34.00 -26.41 19.35
N ALA A 246 -34.56 -26.39 18.13
CA ALA A 246 -33.91 -25.86 16.94
C ALA A 246 -33.63 -24.34 17.01
N ASN A 247 -34.57 -23.55 17.55
CA ASN A 247 -34.40 -22.11 17.75
C ASN A 247 -33.44 -21.79 18.90
N ALA A 248 -33.49 -22.56 19.99
CA ALA A 248 -32.52 -22.45 21.07
C ALA A 248 -31.10 -22.75 20.57
N ALA A 249 -30.93 -23.81 19.79
CA ALA A 249 -29.66 -24.18 19.16
C ALA A 249 -29.19 -23.08 18.19
N TYR A 250 -30.09 -22.55 17.35
CA TYR A 250 -29.79 -21.44 16.45
C TYR A 250 -29.28 -20.20 17.21
N VAL A 251 -29.97 -19.78 18.27
CA VAL A 251 -29.56 -18.61 19.06
C VAL A 251 -28.21 -18.85 19.74
N ARG A 252 -27.96 -20.05 20.28
CA ARG A 252 -26.66 -20.39 20.86
C ARG A 252 -25.55 -20.45 19.81
N ALA A 253 -25.83 -20.94 18.60
CA ALA A 253 -24.87 -20.96 17.49
C ALA A 253 -24.55 -19.54 17.00
N LEU A 254 -25.58 -18.70 16.89
CA LEU A 254 -25.45 -17.29 16.55
C LEU A 254 -24.61 -16.54 17.59
N TYR A 255 -24.78 -16.84 18.87
CA TYR A 255 -24.02 -16.30 20.00
C TYR A 255 -22.99 -17.31 20.56
N ALA A 256 -22.32 -18.09 19.69
CA ALA A 256 -21.46 -19.20 20.12
C ALA A 256 -20.37 -18.78 21.13
N ARG A 257 -19.84 -17.58 20.93
CA ARG A 257 -18.87 -16.92 21.83
C ARG A 257 -19.42 -16.68 23.24
N ASP A 258 -20.61 -16.07 23.34
CA ASP A 258 -21.26 -15.84 24.63
C ASP A 258 -21.70 -17.15 25.29
N ALA A 259 -22.12 -18.15 24.50
CA ALA A 259 -22.47 -19.48 25.00
C ALA A 259 -21.25 -20.20 25.60
N ALA A 260 -20.09 -20.12 24.96
CA ALA A 260 -18.83 -20.64 25.48
C ALA A 260 -18.39 -19.89 26.75
N LEU A 261 -18.50 -18.55 26.76
CA LEU A 261 -18.20 -17.72 27.93
C LEU A 261 -19.10 -18.08 29.12
N HIS A 262 -20.40 -18.27 28.89
CA HIS A 262 -21.35 -18.70 29.92
C HIS A 262 -20.99 -20.10 30.45
N ALA A 263 -20.76 -21.07 29.56
CA ALA A 263 -20.39 -22.43 29.97
C ALA A 263 -19.09 -22.46 30.78
N ALA A 264 -18.08 -21.65 30.42
CA ALA A 264 -16.80 -21.60 31.10
C ALA A 264 -16.87 -20.98 32.51
N HIS A 265 -17.80 -20.06 32.75
CA HIS A 265 -17.81 -19.24 33.96
C HIS A 265 -18.98 -19.53 34.92
N CYS A 266 -20.02 -20.22 34.46
CA CYS A 266 -21.23 -20.51 35.25
C CYS A 266 -21.29 -21.92 35.84
N MET A 267 -20.19 -22.69 35.81
CA MET A 267 -20.10 -23.98 36.51
C MET A 267 -19.87 -23.84 38.03
N ASN A 268 -19.36 -22.69 38.51
CA ASN A 268 -18.94 -22.47 39.90
C ASN A 268 -19.59 -21.21 40.54
N ASP A 269 -20.78 -20.79 40.08
CA ASP A 269 -21.55 -19.60 40.49
C ASP A 269 -20.89 -18.22 40.26
N VAL A 270 -19.57 -18.12 40.44
CA VAL A 270 -18.74 -16.94 40.19
C VAL A 270 -17.35 -17.36 39.69
N SER A 271 -16.76 -16.57 38.81
CA SER A 271 -15.35 -16.75 38.42
C SER A 271 -14.61 -15.42 38.33
N PHE A 272 -13.31 -15.47 38.59
CA PHE A 272 -12.43 -14.31 38.58
C PHE A 272 -11.35 -14.51 37.52
N VAL A 273 -11.33 -13.61 36.54
CA VAL A 273 -10.40 -13.67 35.42
C VAL A 273 -9.75 -12.32 35.28
N ARG A 274 -8.42 -12.29 35.12
CA ARG A 274 -7.73 -11.06 34.77
C ARG A 274 -7.80 -10.86 33.27
N TYR A 275 -8.28 -9.70 32.85
CA TYR A 275 -8.27 -9.26 31.46
C TYR A 275 -7.19 -8.20 31.30
N GLY A 276 -6.36 -8.35 30.28
CA GLY A 276 -5.57 -7.24 29.77
C GLY A 276 -6.22 -6.69 28.50
N PRO A 277 -5.83 -5.49 28.06
CA PRO A 277 -6.05 -5.16 26.66
C PRO A 277 -5.48 -6.33 25.85
N VAL A 278 -6.13 -6.66 24.72
CA VAL A 278 -5.52 -7.51 23.71
C VAL A 278 -4.24 -6.78 23.32
N THR A 279 -3.12 -7.11 23.97
CA THR A 279 -1.83 -6.75 23.42
C THR A 279 -1.75 -7.74 22.30
N GLY A 280 -1.97 -7.25 21.08
CA GLY A 280 -1.78 -8.06 19.90
C GLY A 280 -0.55 -8.94 20.11
N PRO A 281 -0.60 -10.21 19.71
CA PRO A 281 0.38 -11.20 20.11
C PRO A 281 1.81 -10.64 19.96
N LYS A 282 2.74 -11.06 20.81
CA LYS A 282 4.18 -10.77 20.63
C LYS A 282 4.68 -11.45 19.33
N LYS A 283 4.19 -10.98 18.18
CA LYS A 283 3.96 -11.67 16.89
C LYS A 283 2.56 -12.29 16.76
N GLY A 284 1.55 -11.47 16.49
CA GLY A 284 0.67 -11.82 15.38
C GLY A 284 1.46 -11.75 14.08
N PRO A 285 1.01 -12.30 12.96
CA PRO A 285 1.68 -12.03 11.70
C PRO A 285 1.82 -10.50 11.61
N ARG A 286 3.07 -10.01 11.52
CA ARG A 286 3.43 -8.60 11.62
C ARG A 286 2.43 -7.76 10.83
N SER A 287 1.51 -7.04 11.49
CA SER A 287 0.55 -6.18 10.79
C SER A 287 1.29 -4.92 10.35
N GLU A 288 1.65 -4.88 9.07
CA GLU A 288 2.71 -4.12 8.39
C GLU A 288 2.62 -2.58 8.39
N TRP A 289 1.88 -1.94 9.30
CA TRP A 289 1.76 -0.48 9.33
C TRP A 289 2.75 0.17 10.29
N GLY A 290 3.41 1.23 9.84
CA GLY A 290 4.22 2.09 10.70
C GLY A 290 3.39 2.98 11.63
N PRO A 291 4.03 3.72 12.56
CA PRO A 291 3.35 4.67 13.43
C PRO A 291 2.62 5.80 12.67
N SER A 292 3.13 6.21 11.52
CA SER A 292 2.55 7.23 10.63
C SER A 292 1.21 6.81 10.04
N GLU A 293 1.13 5.59 9.54
CA GLU A 293 -0.04 4.98 8.90
C GLU A 293 -1.17 4.83 9.92
N ARG A 294 -0.85 4.35 11.13
CA ARG A 294 -1.82 4.27 12.24
C ARG A 294 -2.39 5.63 12.62
N ARG A 295 -1.52 6.65 12.73
CA ARG A 295 -1.95 8.02 13.02
C ARG A 295 -2.82 8.58 11.90
N ALA A 296 -2.45 8.34 10.64
CA ALA A 296 -3.22 8.79 9.49
C ALA A 296 -4.61 8.14 9.46
N TYR A 297 -4.69 6.82 9.64
CA TYR A 297 -5.94 6.08 9.71
C TYR A 297 -6.88 6.63 10.80
N GLY A 298 -6.36 6.86 12.02
CA GLY A 298 -7.16 7.41 13.12
C GLY A 298 -7.62 8.86 12.94
N ARG A 299 -7.07 9.59 11.96
CA ARG A 299 -7.42 10.98 11.64
C ARG A 299 -8.34 11.12 10.42
N LEU A 300 -8.59 10.04 9.69
CA LEU A 300 -9.52 10.07 8.57
C LEU A 300 -10.93 10.35 9.07
N THR A 301 -11.61 11.29 8.41
CA THR A 301 -13.03 11.58 8.65
C THR A 301 -13.76 11.73 7.32
N VAL A 302 -15.06 11.44 7.34
CA VAL A 302 -15.91 11.57 6.15
C VAL A 302 -15.89 12.99 5.59
N ASP A 303 -15.91 14.01 6.45
CA ASP A 303 -15.96 15.40 6.01
C ASP A 303 -14.66 15.85 5.32
N HIS A 304 -13.50 15.42 5.82
CA HIS A 304 -12.24 15.70 5.12
C HIS A 304 -12.19 14.97 3.78
N ALA A 305 -12.55 13.69 3.73
CA ALA A 305 -12.56 12.91 2.50
C ALA A 305 -13.50 13.51 1.43
N ARG A 306 -14.68 14.02 1.82
CA ARG A 306 -15.63 14.68 0.90
C ARG A 306 -15.04 15.87 0.16
N ARG A 307 -14.17 16.65 0.82
CA ARG A 307 -13.51 17.80 0.17
C ARG A 307 -12.57 17.37 -0.96
N PHE A 308 -11.81 16.29 -0.74
CA PHE A 308 -10.91 15.74 -1.76
C PHE A 308 -11.71 15.11 -2.92
N VAL A 309 -12.80 14.41 -2.63
CA VAL A 309 -13.71 13.86 -3.65
C VAL A 309 -14.35 14.98 -4.49
N ALA A 310 -14.78 16.07 -3.86
CA ALA A 310 -15.32 17.23 -4.58
C ALA A 310 -14.29 17.86 -5.52
N ALA A 311 -13.04 18.03 -5.06
CA ALA A 311 -11.95 18.53 -5.89
C ALA A 311 -11.67 17.65 -7.11
N ALA A 312 -11.60 16.33 -6.90
CA ALA A 312 -11.40 15.38 -8.00
C ALA A 312 -12.56 15.38 -8.98
N THR A 313 -13.79 15.56 -8.48
CA THR A 313 -15.01 15.65 -9.32
C THR A 313 -14.98 16.87 -10.23
N VAL A 314 -14.53 18.03 -9.73
CA VAL A 314 -14.39 19.24 -10.55
C VAL A 314 -13.32 19.07 -11.62
N ALA A 315 -12.16 18.54 -11.26
CA ALA A 315 -11.10 18.24 -12.23
C ALA A 315 -11.56 17.24 -13.29
N ARG A 316 -12.27 16.18 -12.91
CA ARG A 316 -12.87 15.22 -13.85
C ARG A 316 -13.83 15.91 -14.83
N ARG A 317 -14.73 16.77 -14.34
CA ARG A 317 -15.69 17.47 -15.22
C ARG A 317 -14.97 18.30 -16.29
N ALA A 318 -13.90 18.98 -15.91
CA ALA A 318 -13.08 19.75 -16.85
C ALA A 318 -12.38 18.85 -17.88
N ALA A 319 -11.85 17.71 -17.47
CA ALA A 319 -11.23 16.74 -18.38
C ALA A 319 -12.25 16.10 -19.35
N VAL A 320 -13.42 15.68 -18.83
CA VAL A 320 -14.51 15.10 -19.63
C VAL A 320 -15.00 16.06 -20.71
N ALA A 321 -15.06 17.36 -20.43
CA ALA A 321 -15.46 18.37 -21.41
C ALA A 321 -14.49 18.49 -22.61
N ARG A 322 -13.23 18.05 -22.45
CA ARG A 322 -12.20 18.07 -23.50
C ARG A 322 -12.04 16.72 -24.21
N LEU A 323 -12.76 15.68 -23.78
CA LEU A 323 -12.67 14.33 -24.35
C LEU A 323 -13.94 13.97 -25.11
N ALA A 324 -13.80 13.40 -26.31
CA ALA A 324 -14.93 12.99 -27.13
C ALA A 324 -15.82 11.93 -26.42
N PRO A 325 -17.17 12.01 -26.50
CA PRO A 325 -18.09 11.15 -25.75
C PRO A 325 -17.82 9.65 -25.86
N GLU A 326 -17.51 9.16 -27.07
CA GLU A 326 -17.24 7.76 -27.38
C GLU A 326 -15.97 7.22 -26.72
N LYS A 327 -15.03 8.10 -26.35
CA LYS A 327 -13.77 7.76 -25.67
C LYS A 327 -13.87 7.77 -24.14
N ARG A 328 -15.02 8.14 -23.58
CA ARG A 328 -15.21 8.28 -22.11
C ARG A 328 -15.52 6.96 -21.41
N ARG A 329 -15.97 5.95 -22.13
CA ARG A 329 -16.50 4.71 -21.51
C ARG A 329 -15.39 3.88 -20.87
N GLU A 330 -14.34 3.59 -21.64
CA GLU A 330 -13.17 2.84 -21.19
C GLU A 330 -11.91 3.56 -21.68
N GLY A 331 -10.88 3.65 -20.84
CA GLY A 331 -9.66 4.32 -21.26
C GLY A 331 -8.45 4.04 -20.38
N VAL A 332 -7.27 4.32 -20.95
CA VAL A 332 -5.97 4.21 -20.29
C VAL A 332 -5.54 5.59 -19.84
N LEU A 333 -5.22 5.71 -18.55
CA LEU A 333 -4.73 6.95 -17.95
C LEU A 333 -3.26 6.81 -17.57
N PHE A 334 -2.47 7.78 -18.02
CA PHE A 334 -1.09 8.00 -17.61
C PHE A 334 -0.97 9.31 -16.83
N ALA A 335 0.01 9.39 -15.92
CA ALA A 335 0.28 10.61 -15.17
C ALA A 335 1.79 10.82 -15.00
N ALA A 336 2.28 12.01 -15.34
CA ALA A 336 3.67 12.39 -15.20
C ALA A 336 3.82 13.76 -14.52
N ALA A 337 4.77 13.85 -13.60
CA ALA A 337 5.11 15.03 -12.82
C ALA A 337 6.63 15.03 -12.58
N GLY A 338 7.25 16.18 -12.39
CA GLY A 338 8.71 16.31 -12.23
C GLY A 338 9.38 17.17 -13.31
N SER A 339 10.43 16.66 -13.95
CA SER A 339 11.28 17.43 -14.88
C SER A 339 11.00 17.14 -16.35
N ALA A 340 11.29 18.10 -17.23
CA ALA A 340 11.23 17.90 -18.68
C ALA A 340 12.10 16.71 -19.15
N SER A 341 13.25 16.49 -18.50
CA SER A 341 14.13 15.35 -18.78
C SER A 341 13.49 13.99 -18.47
N PHE A 342 12.53 13.92 -17.54
CA PHE A 342 11.75 12.71 -17.27
C PHE A 342 10.81 12.38 -18.43
N VAL A 343 10.22 13.39 -19.07
CA VAL A 343 9.37 13.19 -20.25
C VAL A 343 10.15 12.54 -21.38
N ALA A 344 11.35 13.06 -21.69
CA ALA A 344 12.22 12.50 -22.72
C ALA A 344 12.72 11.08 -22.36
N ALA A 345 13.04 10.82 -21.09
CA ALA A 345 13.68 9.58 -20.68
C ALA A 345 12.72 8.43 -20.32
N GLU A 346 11.47 8.70 -19.97
CA GLU A 346 10.54 7.65 -19.50
C GLU A 346 9.17 7.71 -20.20
N VAL A 347 8.60 8.91 -20.38
CA VAL A 347 7.25 9.08 -20.98
C VAL A 347 7.26 8.79 -22.48
N ALA A 348 8.09 9.52 -23.25
CA ALA A 348 8.15 9.38 -24.70
C ALA A 348 8.50 7.95 -25.15
N PRO A 349 9.44 7.24 -24.50
CA PRO A 349 9.75 5.87 -24.86
C PRO A 349 8.65 4.85 -24.54
N ALA A 350 7.93 5.04 -23.42
CA ALA A 350 6.78 4.21 -23.11
C ALA A 350 5.68 4.39 -24.17
N VAL A 351 5.44 5.63 -24.62
CA VAL A 351 4.52 5.92 -25.73
C VAL A 351 4.98 5.25 -27.03
N ALA A 352 6.26 5.36 -27.39
CA ALA A 352 6.82 4.72 -28.58
C ALA A 352 6.68 3.18 -28.52
N HIS A 353 6.83 2.59 -27.33
CA HIS A 353 6.58 1.17 -27.14
C HIS A 353 5.10 0.80 -27.32
N LEU A 354 4.17 1.59 -26.77
CA LEU A 354 2.74 1.40 -26.95
C LEU A 354 2.34 1.50 -28.42
N GLN A 355 2.86 2.47 -29.16
CA GLN A 355 2.62 2.61 -30.61
C GLN A 355 3.04 1.35 -31.37
N ARG A 356 4.20 0.78 -31.02
CA ARG A 356 4.72 -0.44 -31.66
C ARG A 356 3.89 -1.68 -31.34
N VAL A 357 3.45 -1.83 -30.09
CA VAL A 357 2.70 -3.01 -29.64
C VAL A 357 1.24 -2.95 -30.06
N VAL A 358 0.59 -1.79 -29.92
CA VAL A 358 -0.82 -1.60 -30.30
C VAL A 358 -0.96 -1.46 -31.82
N GLY A 359 0.12 -1.11 -32.52
CA GLY A 359 0.12 -0.96 -33.98
C GLY A 359 -0.57 0.31 -34.46
N VAL A 360 -0.84 1.27 -33.56
CA VAL A 360 -1.56 2.50 -33.90
C VAL A 360 -0.73 3.73 -33.53
N LYS A 361 -0.58 4.64 -34.49
CA LYS A 361 0.33 5.79 -34.38
C LYS A 361 -0.33 7.00 -33.73
N ASN A 362 -1.62 7.23 -33.98
CA ASN A 362 -2.34 8.41 -33.50
C ASN A 362 -3.73 8.10 -32.89
N ALA A 363 -4.34 9.10 -32.25
CA ALA A 363 -5.64 8.95 -31.57
C ALA A 363 -6.81 8.60 -32.50
N THR A 364 -6.81 9.13 -33.72
CA THR A 364 -7.88 8.97 -34.71
C THR A 364 -7.99 7.55 -35.26
N GLU A 365 -6.88 6.80 -35.31
CA GLU A 365 -6.83 5.44 -35.85
C GLU A 365 -7.23 4.35 -34.83
N ARG A 366 -7.51 4.69 -33.56
CA ARG A 366 -7.70 3.71 -32.47
C ARG A 366 -9.15 3.34 -32.19
N SER A 367 -9.30 2.16 -31.58
CA SER A 367 -10.53 1.62 -30.99
C SER A 367 -11.30 2.60 -30.09
N ARG A 368 -12.46 2.15 -29.57
CA ARG A 368 -13.26 2.91 -28.57
C ARG A 368 -12.53 3.22 -27.25
N ILE A 369 -11.36 2.64 -26.99
CA ILE A 369 -10.55 2.93 -25.79
C ILE A 369 -9.91 4.32 -25.92
N GLY A 370 -10.16 5.20 -24.95
CA GLY A 370 -9.51 6.52 -24.87
C GLY A 370 -8.15 6.49 -24.16
N TYR A 371 -7.24 7.38 -24.53
CA TYR A 371 -5.91 7.51 -23.91
C TYR A 371 -5.72 8.93 -23.38
N ALA A 372 -5.51 9.06 -22.07
CA ALA A 372 -5.29 10.35 -21.42
C ALA A 372 -3.92 10.40 -20.75
N LEU A 373 -3.25 11.55 -20.85
CA LEU A 373 -2.01 11.87 -20.17
C LEU A 373 -2.22 13.12 -19.30
N TYR A 374 -2.07 12.97 -17.98
CA TYR A 374 -2.08 14.10 -17.06
C TYR A 374 -0.65 14.56 -16.78
N LEU A 375 -0.37 15.85 -17.00
CA LEU A 375 0.96 16.46 -16.86
C LEU A 375 0.91 17.72 -16.00
N GLU A 376 1.98 17.98 -15.24
CA GLU A 376 2.20 19.30 -14.66
C GLU A 376 2.34 20.36 -15.77
N SER A 377 1.90 21.59 -15.50
CA SER A 377 1.88 22.68 -16.49
C SER A 377 3.24 22.87 -17.16
N GLU A 378 4.32 22.84 -16.37
CA GLU A 378 5.72 22.99 -16.80
C GLU A 378 6.20 21.91 -17.78
N LEU A 379 5.53 20.75 -17.82
CA LEU A 379 5.91 19.62 -18.67
C LEU A 379 5.23 19.61 -20.03
N HIS A 380 4.24 20.49 -20.27
CA HIS A 380 3.42 20.44 -21.48
C HIS A 380 4.25 20.65 -22.75
N ALA A 381 5.16 21.63 -22.75
CA ALA A 381 6.05 21.88 -23.89
C ALA A 381 6.95 20.66 -24.21
N ALA A 382 7.47 19.99 -23.19
CA ALA A 382 8.29 18.79 -23.37
C ALA A 382 7.51 17.58 -23.91
N ALA A 383 6.18 17.60 -23.80
CA ALA A 383 5.29 16.53 -24.25
C ALA A 383 4.57 16.84 -25.57
N ASP A 384 4.88 17.96 -26.24
CA ASP A 384 4.20 18.37 -27.47
C ASP A 384 4.30 17.32 -28.58
N SER A 385 5.44 16.63 -28.69
CA SER A 385 5.65 15.53 -29.64
C SER A 385 4.78 14.30 -29.37
N LEU A 386 4.17 14.20 -28.17
CA LEU A 386 3.33 13.07 -27.77
C LEU A 386 1.84 13.32 -28.03
N ARG A 387 1.44 14.56 -28.34
CA ARG A 387 0.05 14.94 -28.63
C ARG A 387 -0.64 14.03 -29.66
N PRO A 388 -0.01 13.62 -30.77
CA PRO A 388 -0.66 12.74 -31.73
C PRO A 388 -1.13 11.42 -31.12
N PHE A 389 -0.46 10.93 -30.08
CA PHE A 389 -0.79 9.68 -29.42
C PHE A 389 -1.86 9.81 -28.33
N PHE A 390 -2.20 10.98 -27.78
CA PHE A 390 -3.17 11.06 -26.68
C PHE A 390 -4.48 11.69 -27.13
N ASP A 391 -5.61 11.09 -26.75
CA ASP A 391 -6.95 11.68 -26.93
C ASP A 391 -7.14 12.89 -26.00
N LEU A 392 -6.39 12.94 -24.88
CA LEU A 392 -6.38 14.05 -23.95
C LEU A 392 -4.99 14.23 -23.31
N ILE A 393 -4.41 15.43 -23.40
CA ILE A 393 -3.33 15.88 -22.52
C ILE A 393 -3.90 16.97 -21.59
N PHE A 394 -3.76 16.81 -20.28
CA PHE A 394 -4.49 17.63 -19.31
C PHE A 394 -3.65 18.03 -18.09
N ASP A 395 -3.68 19.32 -17.73
CA ASP A 395 -3.19 19.79 -16.44
C ASP A 395 -4.30 19.72 -15.39
N ILE A 396 -4.20 18.74 -14.48
CA ILE A 396 -5.16 18.58 -13.40
C ILE A 396 -5.10 19.71 -12.35
N ASN A 397 -3.99 20.42 -12.24
CA ASN A 397 -3.85 21.49 -11.24
C ASN A 397 -4.65 22.73 -11.64
N GLU A 398 -4.84 22.99 -12.93
CA GLU A 398 -5.60 24.13 -13.44
C GLU A 398 -7.02 24.24 -12.83
N PRO A 399 -7.90 23.22 -12.94
CA PRO A 399 -9.23 23.28 -12.34
C PRO A 399 -9.21 23.28 -10.81
N ILE A 400 -8.25 22.60 -10.18
CA ILE A 400 -8.13 22.52 -8.71
C ILE A 400 -7.78 23.90 -8.13
N ARG A 401 -6.82 24.62 -8.74
CA ARG A 401 -6.42 25.97 -8.32
C ARG A 401 -7.58 26.94 -8.39
N LYS A 402 -8.39 26.87 -9.46
CA LYS A 402 -9.60 27.70 -9.64
C LYS A 402 -10.68 27.43 -8.57
N MET A 403 -10.83 26.19 -8.12
CA MET A 403 -11.88 25.79 -7.17
C MET A 403 -11.49 25.99 -5.70
N ALA A 404 -10.23 25.68 -5.32
CA ALA A 404 -9.87 25.43 -3.93
C ALA A 404 -9.21 26.61 -3.19
N ALA A 405 -9.08 27.79 -3.82
CA ALA A 405 -8.46 28.99 -3.23
C ALA A 405 -7.16 28.70 -2.43
N GLY A 406 -6.33 27.75 -2.90
CA GLY A 406 -5.05 27.38 -2.28
C GLY A 406 -5.05 26.22 -1.27
N ALA A 407 -6.20 25.61 -0.91
CA ALA A 407 -6.24 24.54 0.10
C ALA A 407 -5.60 23.20 -0.36
N LEU A 408 -5.59 22.91 -1.66
CA LEU A 408 -4.98 21.71 -2.24
C LEU A 408 -3.92 22.08 -3.29
N ARG A 409 -2.65 22.20 -2.87
CA ARG A 409 -1.49 22.42 -3.76
C ARG A 409 -0.77 21.11 -4.07
N LEU A 410 -0.66 20.72 -5.33
CA LEU A 410 0.00 19.47 -5.74
C LEU A 410 1.36 19.70 -6.41
N ASP A 411 1.73 20.94 -6.69
CA ASP A 411 2.96 21.29 -7.42
C ASP A 411 4.19 20.71 -6.70
N GLY A 412 5.03 19.99 -7.44
CA GLY A 412 6.21 19.31 -6.91
C GLY A 412 5.90 18.05 -6.09
N MET A 413 4.63 17.73 -5.81
CA MET A 413 4.18 16.54 -5.09
C MET A 413 3.83 15.40 -6.05
N TYR A 414 4.81 14.88 -6.78
CA TYR A 414 4.61 13.92 -7.88
C TYR A 414 3.72 12.71 -7.51
N LYS A 415 3.86 12.14 -6.30
CA LYS A 415 2.98 11.04 -5.84
C LYS A 415 1.54 11.48 -5.61
N ALA A 416 1.35 12.65 -5.01
CA ALA A 416 0.01 13.22 -4.79
C ALA A 416 -0.66 13.58 -6.13
N TYR A 417 0.12 14.05 -7.10
CA TYR A 417 -0.32 14.31 -8.46
C TYR A 417 -0.86 13.04 -9.13
N LYS A 418 -0.14 11.91 -9.02
CA LYS A 418 -0.59 10.60 -9.54
C LYS A 418 -1.92 10.15 -8.91
N LEU A 419 -2.03 10.21 -7.58
CA LEU A 419 -3.28 9.86 -6.88
C LEU A 419 -4.46 10.74 -7.34
N MET A 420 -4.24 12.04 -7.47
CA MET A 420 -5.28 12.96 -7.93
C MET A 420 -5.67 12.69 -9.39
N SER A 421 -4.70 12.33 -10.23
CA SER A 421 -4.94 11.99 -11.64
C SER A 421 -5.92 10.82 -11.77
N VAL A 422 -5.72 9.75 -11.00
CA VAL A 422 -6.64 8.60 -11.00
C VAL A 422 -8.01 8.99 -10.42
N ALA A 423 -8.04 9.76 -9.34
CA ALA A 423 -9.30 10.25 -8.73
C ALA A 423 -10.12 11.12 -9.71
N ALA A 424 -9.45 11.89 -10.56
CA ALA A 424 -10.05 12.77 -11.56
C ALA A 424 -10.04 12.19 -12.97
N SER A 425 -9.82 10.88 -13.12
CA SER A 425 -9.78 10.23 -14.44
C SER A 425 -11.05 10.59 -15.23
N PRO A 426 -10.96 10.82 -16.56
CA PRO A 426 -12.13 11.16 -17.37
C PRO A 426 -12.95 9.92 -17.77
N PHE A 427 -12.42 8.72 -17.57
CA PHE A 427 -13.04 7.48 -18.03
C PHE A 427 -13.99 6.87 -16.98
N ASP A 428 -15.03 6.17 -17.42
CA ASP A 428 -15.91 5.43 -16.51
C ASP A 428 -15.23 4.18 -15.95
N ARG A 429 -14.53 3.46 -16.83
CA ARG A 429 -13.53 2.44 -16.48
C ARG A 429 -12.14 2.90 -16.89
N THR A 430 -11.26 3.01 -15.91
CA THR A 430 -9.90 3.53 -16.08
C THR A 430 -8.89 2.42 -15.87
N LEU A 431 -8.07 2.13 -16.88
CA LEU A 431 -6.82 1.41 -16.71
C LEU A 431 -5.72 2.42 -16.36
N TYR A 432 -5.21 2.41 -15.12
CA TYR A 432 -4.09 3.27 -14.76
C TYR A 432 -2.77 2.55 -15.04
N LEU A 433 -1.87 3.21 -15.77
CA LEU A 433 -0.53 2.69 -16.04
C LEU A 433 0.52 3.74 -15.70
N ASP A 434 1.47 3.33 -14.86
CA ASP A 434 2.69 4.10 -14.62
C ASP A 434 3.73 3.80 -15.72
N PHE A 435 4.64 4.73 -15.96
CA PHE A 435 5.62 4.66 -17.07
C PHE A 435 6.70 3.60 -16.88
N ASP A 436 6.78 3.02 -15.68
CA ASP A 436 7.55 1.82 -15.33
C ASP A 436 6.76 0.52 -15.56
N SER A 437 5.63 0.57 -16.29
CA SER A 437 4.84 -0.59 -16.72
C SER A 437 4.90 -0.78 -18.24
N ARG A 438 5.01 -2.04 -18.68
CA ARG A 438 5.21 -2.41 -20.08
C ARG A 438 4.12 -3.35 -20.56
N VAL A 439 3.50 -3.02 -21.68
CA VAL A 439 2.42 -3.81 -22.30
C VAL A 439 3.01 -4.90 -23.16
N CYS A 440 2.62 -6.15 -22.95
CA CYS A 440 3.26 -7.27 -23.62
C CYS A 440 2.68 -7.61 -25.01
N ALA A 441 1.40 -7.33 -25.25
CA ALA A 441 0.70 -7.70 -26.49
C ALA A 441 -0.36 -6.66 -26.89
N PRO A 442 -0.80 -6.62 -28.17
CA PRO A 442 -1.78 -5.64 -28.65
C PRO A 442 -3.11 -5.66 -27.86
N ASN A 443 -3.57 -6.84 -27.43
CA ASN A 443 -4.83 -7.02 -26.70
C ASN A 443 -4.70 -6.89 -25.18
N SER A 444 -3.50 -6.68 -24.64
CA SER A 444 -3.23 -6.63 -23.20
C SER A 444 -4.11 -5.63 -22.45
N MET A 445 -4.35 -4.45 -23.02
CA MET A 445 -5.17 -3.42 -22.35
C MET A 445 -6.61 -3.88 -22.19
N ARG A 446 -7.15 -4.52 -23.23
CA ARG A 446 -8.50 -5.06 -23.21
C ARG A 446 -8.60 -6.20 -22.18
N ARG A 447 -7.62 -7.10 -22.15
CA ARG A 447 -7.54 -8.18 -21.14
C ARG A 447 -7.55 -7.63 -19.71
N LEU A 448 -6.81 -6.56 -19.44
CA LEU A 448 -6.78 -5.90 -18.12
C LEU A 448 -8.12 -5.25 -17.77
N LEU A 449 -8.72 -4.52 -18.71
CA LEU A 449 -10.02 -3.87 -18.54
C LEU A 449 -11.17 -4.88 -18.33
N ASP A 450 -11.10 -6.04 -18.97
CA ASP A 450 -12.07 -7.12 -18.81
C ASP A 450 -11.91 -7.84 -17.48
N ALA A 451 -10.66 -8.14 -17.06
CA ALA A 451 -10.41 -8.75 -15.76
C ALA A 451 -10.86 -7.90 -14.57
N GLY A 452 -10.85 -6.57 -14.72
CA GLY A 452 -11.28 -5.64 -13.70
C GLY A 452 -12.77 -5.35 -13.67
N VAL A 453 -13.62 -6.02 -14.46
CA VAL A 453 -15.03 -5.64 -14.65
C VAL A 453 -15.88 -5.76 -13.38
N ASP A 454 -15.60 -6.73 -12.52
CA ASP A 454 -16.46 -7.09 -11.38
C ASP A 454 -16.20 -6.26 -10.10
N GLY A 455 -15.14 -5.45 -10.08
CA GLY A 455 -14.73 -4.65 -8.91
C GLY A 455 -14.86 -3.15 -9.11
N ASP A 456 -15.00 -2.37 -8.04
CA ASP A 456 -14.81 -0.91 -8.11
C ASP A 456 -13.31 -0.59 -8.32
N VAL A 457 -12.42 -1.43 -7.79
CA VAL A 457 -10.97 -1.35 -7.99
C VAL A 457 -10.40 -2.75 -8.13
N MET A 458 -9.52 -2.94 -9.11
CA MET A 458 -8.67 -4.12 -9.24
C MET A 458 -7.20 -3.77 -8.99
N ALA A 459 -6.54 -4.46 -8.08
CA ALA A 459 -5.11 -4.28 -7.81
C ALA A 459 -4.37 -5.60 -7.60
N THR A 460 -3.05 -5.58 -7.78
CA THR A 460 -2.20 -6.74 -7.46
C THR A 460 -1.82 -6.76 -5.97
N SER A 461 -1.98 -7.89 -5.28
CA SER A 461 -1.34 -8.09 -3.98
C SER A 461 0.03 -8.76 -4.14
N LYS A 462 0.88 -8.63 -3.12
CA LYS A 462 2.01 -9.56 -2.93
C LYS A 462 1.52 -10.57 -1.90
N TYR A 463 0.91 -11.68 -2.32
CA TYR A 463 0.41 -12.67 -1.39
C TYR A 463 1.58 -13.20 -0.52
N LEU A 464 1.59 -12.84 0.77
CA LEU A 464 2.57 -13.30 1.75
C LEU A 464 1.94 -14.25 2.79
N GLY A 465 0.81 -14.88 2.47
CA GLY A 465 0.17 -15.86 3.34
C GLY A 465 -0.37 -15.28 4.65
N THR A 466 -0.85 -14.03 4.63
CA THR A 466 -1.48 -13.39 5.81
C THR A 466 -3.00 -13.55 5.76
N SER A 467 -3.65 -13.56 6.93
CA SER A 467 -5.11 -13.65 7.07
C SER A 467 -5.84 -12.30 6.95
N ASP A 468 -5.09 -11.18 6.87
CA ASP A 468 -5.65 -9.83 6.69
C ASP A 468 -5.24 -9.30 5.30
N PRO A 469 -6.15 -9.30 4.30
CA PRO A 469 -5.84 -8.82 2.96
C PRO A 469 -5.45 -7.34 2.91
N TRP A 470 -5.75 -6.57 3.96
CA TRP A 470 -5.39 -5.15 4.09
C TRP A 470 -4.10 -4.92 4.88
N ALA A 471 -3.52 -5.97 5.46
CA ALA A 471 -2.27 -5.88 6.20
C ALA A 471 -1.05 -5.88 5.28
N VAL A 472 -1.16 -6.39 4.04
CA VAL A 472 -0.02 -6.47 3.13
C VAL A 472 0.06 -5.25 2.24
N GLN A 473 1.26 -4.68 2.05
CA GLN A 473 1.46 -3.68 0.99
C GLN A 473 1.07 -4.26 -0.37
N HIS A 474 0.01 -3.74 -0.98
CA HIS A 474 -0.29 -4.02 -2.38
C HIS A 474 0.91 -3.58 -3.24
N SER A 475 1.33 -4.48 -4.11
CA SER A 475 2.24 -4.13 -5.19
C SER A 475 1.54 -3.04 -6.01
N SER A 476 2.19 -1.89 -6.22
CA SER A 476 1.68 -0.61 -6.75
C SER A 476 0.81 -0.61 -8.02
N ASN A 477 0.43 -1.74 -8.58
CA ASN A 477 -0.43 -1.79 -9.74
C ASN A 477 -1.86 -1.82 -9.25
N VAL A 478 -2.43 -0.65 -8.94
CA VAL A 478 -3.87 -0.50 -9.17
C VAL A 478 -4.04 -0.45 -10.68
N VAL A 479 -4.73 -1.45 -11.20
CA VAL A 479 -4.78 -1.75 -12.62
C VAL A 479 -6.04 -1.14 -13.19
N VAL A 480 -7.19 -1.39 -12.56
CA VAL A 480 -8.48 -0.91 -13.06
C VAL A 480 -9.26 -0.20 -11.97
N VAL A 481 -9.88 0.91 -12.33
CA VAL A 481 -10.73 1.72 -11.46
C VAL A 481 -12.06 1.95 -12.16
N ASN A 482 -13.15 1.50 -11.53
CA ASN A 482 -14.50 1.59 -12.06
C ASN A 482 -15.35 2.59 -11.26
N GLY A 483 -16.02 3.45 -12.00
CA GLY A 483 -17.08 4.29 -11.48
C GLY A 483 -16.66 5.28 -10.38
N PRO A 484 -17.64 5.95 -9.75
CA PRO A 484 -17.37 6.97 -8.75
C PRO A 484 -16.75 6.43 -7.45
N ARG A 485 -17.08 5.20 -7.06
CA ARG A 485 -16.58 4.55 -5.83
C ARG A 485 -15.08 4.27 -5.94
N GLY A 486 -14.66 3.64 -7.04
CA GLY A 486 -13.24 3.39 -7.30
C GLY A 486 -12.43 4.68 -7.34
N ARG A 487 -12.95 5.74 -7.96
CA ARG A 487 -12.27 7.06 -7.97
C ARG A 487 -12.20 7.69 -6.58
N ALA A 488 -13.22 7.53 -5.75
CA ALA A 488 -13.24 8.08 -4.39
C ALA A 488 -12.15 7.47 -3.50
N LEU A 489 -11.78 6.19 -3.70
CA LEU A 489 -10.63 5.58 -3.02
C LEU A 489 -9.37 6.44 -3.17
N PHE A 490 -9.09 6.93 -4.37
CA PHE A 490 -7.88 7.72 -4.64
C PHE A 490 -7.94 9.13 -4.03
N SER A 491 -9.12 9.71 -3.89
CA SER A 491 -9.30 10.93 -3.09
C SER A 491 -9.02 10.68 -1.60
N VAL A 492 -9.45 9.54 -1.05
CA VAL A 492 -9.16 9.14 0.32
C VAL A 492 -7.66 8.83 0.49
N ALA A 493 -7.04 8.16 -0.49
CA ALA A 493 -5.60 7.89 -0.51
C ALA A 493 -4.78 9.18 -0.52
N LEU A 494 -5.23 10.21 -1.27
CA LEU A 494 -4.58 11.51 -1.29
C LEU A 494 -4.66 12.22 0.08
N LEU A 495 -5.80 12.11 0.78
CA LEU A 495 -5.92 12.60 2.16
C LEU A 495 -5.00 11.81 3.11
N ALA A 496 -4.98 10.49 3.02
CA ALA A 496 -4.10 9.64 3.82
C ALA A 496 -2.62 9.98 3.58
N TYR A 497 -2.23 10.21 2.32
CA TYR A 497 -0.88 10.62 1.93
C TYR A 497 -0.45 11.91 2.63
N ARG A 498 -1.34 12.90 2.68
CA ARG A 498 -1.12 14.16 3.41
C ARG A 498 -0.99 13.97 4.92
N LEU A 499 -1.77 13.05 5.49
CA LEU A 499 -1.79 12.79 6.93
C LEU A 499 -0.58 11.96 7.41
N ILE A 500 -0.05 11.08 6.56
CA ILE A 500 1.14 10.27 6.85
C ILE A 500 2.34 11.20 7.03
N GLY A 501 2.56 12.12 6.06
CA GLY A 501 3.69 13.05 6.06
C GLY A 501 5.04 12.34 5.87
N GLY A 502 5.99 13.01 5.22
CA GLY A 502 7.38 12.53 5.14
C GLY A 502 8.23 13.11 6.28
N PRO A 503 9.39 12.49 6.60
CA PRO A 503 10.47 13.19 7.30
C PRO A 503 10.72 14.59 6.70
N ARG A 504 11.15 15.57 7.50
CA ARG A 504 11.40 16.94 7.00
C ARG A 504 12.21 16.92 5.71
N GLY A 505 11.69 17.58 4.66
CA GLY A 505 12.32 17.65 3.35
C GLY A 505 12.10 16.45 2.42
N THR A 506 11.32 15.43 2.83
CA THR A 506 11.04 14.24 2.02
C THR A 506 9.53 14.04 1.80
N GLN A 507 9.17 13.40 0.69
CA GLN A 507 7.78 13.07 0.39
C GLN A 507 7.38 11.74 1.02
N PRO A 508 6.15 11.62 1.57
CA PRO A 508 5.67 10.35 2.08
C PRO A 508 5.54 9.31 0.94
N PRO A 509 5.63 8.01 1.25
CA PRO A 509 5.36 6.97 0.28
C PRO A 509 3.85 6.90 -0.06
N ASP A 510 3.51 6.64 -1.31
CA ASP A 510 2.13 6.52 -1.84
C ASP A 510 1.49 5.16 -1.52
N GLN A 511 2.27 4.07 -1.53
CA GLN A 511 1.76 2.74 -1.21
C GLN A 511 1.09 2.66 0.18
N PRO A 512 1.71 3.14 1.29
CA PRO A 512 1.04 3.10 2.59
C PRO A 512 -0.23 3.96 2.66
N ALA A 513 -0.27 5.08 1.92
CA ALA A 513 -1.45 5.93 1.85
C ALA A 513 -2.64 5.20 1.18
N LEU A 514 -2.37 4.48 0.09
CA LEU A 514 -3.37 3.65 -0.59
C LEU A 514 -3.86 2.52 0.32
N MET A 515 -2.98 1.85 1.07
CA MET A 515 -3.37 0.81 2.03
C MET A 515 -4.28 1.35 3.13
N VAL A 516 -3.92 2.51 3.70
CA VAL A 516 -4.74 3.20 4.70
C VAL A 516 -6.13 3.50 4.15
N ALA A 517 -6.21 3.97 2.91
CA ALA A 517 -7.48 4.27 2.25
C ALA A 517 -8.30 3.00 1.96
N LEU A 518 -7.68 1.96 1.40
CA LEU A 518 -8.32 0.67 1.12
C LEU A 518 -8.93 0.07 2.38
N ARG A 519 -8.17 0.02 3.49
CA ARG A 519 -8.73 -0.43 4.77
C ARG A 519 -9.90 0.44 5.21
N ALA A 520 -9.78 1.77 5.09
CA ALA A 520 -10.83 2.67 5.55
C ALA A 520 -12.16 2.51 4.78
N VAL A 521 -12.12 2.14 3.50
CA VAL A 521 -13.31 2.07 2.63
C VAL A 521 -13.80 0.65 2.32
N ALA A 522 -12.92 -0.36 2.36
CA ALA A 522 -13.20 -1.72 1.92
C ALA A 522 -13.24 -2.75 3.08
N SER A 523 -12.57 -2.51 4.21
CA SER A 523 -12.62 -3.48 5.33
C SER A 523 -14.00 -3.50 5.99
N ALA A 524 -14.39 -4.63 6.58
CA ALA A 524 -15.70 -4.75 7.25
C ALA A 524 -15.90 -3.73 8.38
N ASP A 525 -14.81 -3.35 9.04
CA ASP A 525 -14.72 -2.35 10.11
C ASP A 525 -14.21 -0.97 9.62
N GLY A 526 -14.21 -0.75 8.31
CA GLY A 526 -13.67 0.45 7.69
C GLY A 526 -14.42 1.71 8.12
N ILE A 527 -13.69 2.68 8.68
CA ILE A 527 -14.26 3.93 9.23
C ILE A 527 -14.93 4.83 8.19
N LEU A 528 -14.65 4.64 6.90
CA LEU A 528 -15.22 5.37 5.77
C LEU A 528 -16.11 4.49 4.87
N ARG A 529 -16.26 3.19 5.18
CA ARG A 529 -17.00 2.22 4.36
C ARG A 529 -18.47 2.59 4.16
N GLU A 530 -19.11 3.18 5.17
CA GLU A 530 -20.50 3.63 5.03
C GLU A 530 -20.65 4.77 4.01
N ALA A 531 -19.64 5.63 3.89
CA ALA A 531 -19.68 6.78 2.99
C ALA A 531 -19.26 6.40 1.56
N TRP A 532 -18.28 5.51 1.42
CA TRP A 532 -17.78 5.01 0.13
C TRP A 532 -17.54 3.51 0.21
N PRO A 533 -18.59 2.68 0.12
CA PRO A 533 -18.41 1.24 0.07
C PRO A 533 -17.64 0.90 -1.22
N LEU A 534 -16.62 0.06 -1.10
CA LEU A 534 -15.76 -0.35 -2.21
C LEU A 534 -15.80 -1.87 -2.37
N ASN A 535 -16.10 -2.35 -3.58
CA ASN A 535 -15.80 -3.72 -3.98
C ASN A 535 -14.37 -3.80 -4.53
N PHE A 536 -13.53 -4.66 -3.92
CA PHE A 536 -12.14 -4.83 -4.29
C PHE A 536 -11.93 -6.18 -4.95
N THR A 537 -11.22 -6.19 -6.08
CA THR A 537 -10.85 -7.40 -6.81
C THR A 537 -9.34 -7.52 -6.86
N GLU A 538 -8.82 -8.72 -6.62
CA GLU A 538 -7.40 -9.00 -6.78
C GLU A 538 -7.11 -9.42 -8.22
N ALA A 539 -6.09 -8.80 -8.84
CA ALA A 539 -5.66 -9.19 -10.18
C ALA A 539 -4.92 -10.54 -10.13
N SER A 540 -5.20 -11.42 -11.10
CA SER A 540 -4.44 -12.68 -11.24
C SER A 540 -2.94 -12.38 -11.42
N PRO A 541 -2.04 -13.08 -10.68
CA PRO A 541 -0.59 -12.96 -10.84
C PRO A 541 -0.11 -13.20 -12.27
N ASP A 542 -0.84 -13.98 -13.07
CA ASP A 542 -0.50 -14.31 -14.46
C ASP A 542 -0.82 -13.16 -15.43
N LEU A 543 -1.70 -12.23 -15.02
CA LEU A 543 -2.14 -11.11 -15.85
C LEU A 543 -1.22 -9.89 -15.69
N VAL A 544 -0.79 -9.61 -14.46
CA VAL A 544 0.06 -8.47 -14.10
C VAL A 544 1.34 -9.00 -13.49
N CYS A 545 2.29 -9.26 -14.38
CA CYS A 545 3.53 -9.88 -13.99
C CYS A 545 4.48 -8.87 -13.36
N ARG A 546 5.09 -9.25 -12.25
CA ARG A 546 6.09 -8.46 -11.55
C ARG A 546 7.27 -9.37 -11.26
N ALA A 547 8.46 -8.94 -11.64
CA ALA A 547 9.67 -9.59 -11.19
C ALA A 547 9.67 -9.63 -9.64
N LYS A 548 9.85 -10.81 -9.04
CA LYS A 548 10.48 -10.84 -7.70
C LYS A 548 11.85 -10.16 -7.87
N ILE A 549 12.39 -9.56 -6.80
CA ILE A 549 13.75 -9.00 -6.82
C ILE A 549 14.79 -10.05 -7.31
N SER A 550 14.42 -11.33 -7.35
CA SER A 550 15.25 -12.46 -7.77
C SER A 550 14.81 -13.19 -9.06
N SER A 551 13.84 -12.71 -9.85
CA SER A 551 13.36 -13.44 -11.04
C SER A 551 13.22 -12.55 -12.27
N SER A 552 13.72 -13.01 -13.42
CA SER A 552 13.41 -12.36 -14.71
C SER A 552 11.93 -12.57 -15.07
N THR A 553 11.29 -11.52 -15.60
CA THR A 553 9.92 -11.57 -16.11
C THR A 553 9.92 -10.85 -17.45
N THR A 554 9.89 -11.61 -18.54
CA THR A 554 9.95 -11.07 -19.89
C THR A 554 8.55 -10.98 -20.51
N CYS A 555 8.30 -9.90 -21.25
CA CYS A 555 7.12 -9.82 -22.12
C CYS A 555 7.41 -10.61 -23.41
N SER A 556 6.58 -11.59 -23.72
CA SER A 556 6.54 -12.28 -25.01
C SER A 556 5.09 -12.29 -25.52
N PRO A 557 4.82 -12.27 -26.83
CA PRO A 557 3.47 -12.50 -27.38
C PRO A 557 2.83 -13.83 -26.92
N THR A 558 3.66 -14.81 -26.53
CA THR A 558 3.23 -16.11 -26.00
C THR A 558 3.13 -16.15 -24.48
N SER A 559 3.56 -15.09 -23.80
CA SER A 559 3.49 -15.01 -22.33
C SER A 559 2.06 -14.74 -21.87
N PRO A 560 1.59 -15.37 -20.77
CA PRO A 560 0.30 -15.05 -20.18
C PRO A 560 0.22 -13.61 -19.67
N CYS A 561 1.37 -12.96 -19.42
CA CYS A 561 1.46 -11.58 -18.95
C CYS A 561 0.81 -10.58 -19.91
N ALA A 562 -0.19 -9.83 -19.43
CA ALA A 562 -0.71 -8.69 -20.18
C ALA A 562 0.18 -7.46 -20.00
N VAL A 563 0.69 -7.25 -18.79
CA VAL A 563 1.61 -6.15 -18.46
C VAL A 563 2.72 -6.63 -17.52
N VAL A 564 3.94 -6.14 -17.74
CA VAL A 564 5.08 -6.31 -16.83
C VAL A 564 5.35 -4.99 -16.12
N HIS A 565 5.36 -5.01 -14.79
CA HIS A 565 5.65 -3.82 -13.98
C HIS A 565 7.06 -3.87 -13.39
N LYS A 566 7.78 -2.73 -13.43
CA LYS A 566 9.19 -2.59 -13.07
C LYS A 566 10.06 -3.62 -13.79
N PRO A 567 10.17 -3.53 -15.13
CA PRO A 567 11.01 -4.44 -15.91
C PRO A 567 12.48 -4.37 -15.47
N ALA A 568 13.28 -5.36 -15.89
CA ALA A 568 14.64 -5.65 -15.39
C ALA A 568 15.62 -4.46 -15.33
N LYS A 569 15.41 -3.38 -16.10
CA LYS A 569 16.08 -2.09 -15.93
C LYS A 569 16.14 -1.65 -14.45
N HIS A 570 15.10 -1.94 -13.66
CA HIS A 570 14.98 -1.56 -12.25
C HIS A 570 15.38 -2.65 -11.23
N ASP A 571 15.82 -3.83 -11.68
CA ASP A 571 16.24 -4.91 -10.78
C ASP A 571 17.69 -4.70 -10.31
N ALA A 572 17.86 -4.16 -9.11
CA ALA A 572 19.16 -3.92 -8.50
C ALA A 572 20.00 -5.20 -8.26
N SER A 573 19.39 -6.40 -8.31
CA SER A 573 20.11 -7.66 -8.19
C SER A 573 20.78 -8.09 -9.50
N ARG A 574 20.31 -7.60 -10.66
CA ARG A 574 20.83 -7.96 -11.97
C ARG A 574 22.20 -7.33 -12.20
N LYS A 575 23.22 -8.20 -12.22
CA LYS A 575 24.64 -7.88 -12.48
C LYS A 575 24.94 -7.94 -13.98
N ILE A 576 25.82 -7.06 -14.44
CA ILE A 576 26.29 -6.98 -15.82
C ILE A 576 27.82 -7.04 -15.79
N PHE A 577 28.38 -8.14 -16.31
CA PHE A 577 29.82 -8.33 -16.39
C PHE A 577 30.28 -8.14 -17.84
N VAL A 578 31.15 -7.16 -18.07
CA VAL A 578 31.84 -6.98 -19.35
C VAL A 578 33.14 -7.77 -19.27
N ILE A 579 33.13 -8.95 -19.89
CA ILE A 579 34.18 -9.97 -19.80
C ILE A 579 35.12 -9.97 -21.00
N GLY A 580 34.85 -9.15 -22.03
CA GLY A 580 35.76 -8.99 -23.15
C GLY A 580 37.13 -8.48 -22.72
N PHE A 581 38.17 -9.01 -23.37
CA PHE A 581 39.55 -8.76 -22.97
C PHE A 581 39.93 -7.27 -23.07
N LYS A 582 40.97 -6.84 -22.35
CA LYS A 582 41.50 -5.47 -22.49
C LYS A 582 41.74 -5.13 -23.96
N LYS A 583 41.52 -3.85 -24.33
CA LYS A 583 41.67 -3.32 -25.71
C LYS A 583 40.59 -3.74 -26.73
N THR A 584 39.50 -4.35 -26.27
CA THR A 584 38.28 -4.61 -27.05
C THR A 584 37.19 -3.53 -26.89
N GLY A 585 37.48 -2.47 -26.11
CA GLY A 585 36.57 -1.31 -25.93
C GLY A 585 35.84 -1.24 -24.59
N THR A 586 36.42 -1.81 -23.53
CA THR A 586 35.86 -1.77 -22.16
C THR A 586 35.55 -0.37 -21.64
N THR A 587 36.33 0.66 -22.00
CA THR A 587 36.03 2.07 -21.66
C THR A 587 34.79 2.60 -22.37
N THR A 588 34.59 2.20 -23.63
CA THR A 588 33.36 2.52 -24.37
C THR A 588 32.16 1.82 -23.72
N MET A 589 32.33 0.58 -23.28
CA MET A 589 31.29 -0.14 -22.53
C MET A 589 30.91 0.55 -21.21
N GLU A 590 31.87 1.02 -20.43
CA GLU A 590 31.61 1.82 -19.21
C GLU A 590 30.71 3.04 -19.54
N ARG A 591 31.00 3.73 -20.65
CA ARG A 591 30.20 4.87 -21.11
C ARG A 591 28.80 4.46 -21.56
N ILE A 592 28.67 3.37 -22.32
CA ILE A 592 27.38 2.81 -22.76
C ILE A 592 26.52 2.47 -21.53
N LEU A 593 27.06 1.70 -20.59
CA LEU A 593 26.34 1.27 -19.39
C LEU A 593 25.96 2.46 -18.50
N SER A 594 26.84 3.45 -18.38
CA SER A 594 26.55 4.71 -17.68
C SER A 594 25.42 5.51 -18.36
N THR A 595 25.43 5.62 -19.69
CA THR A 595 24.36 6.29 -20.47
C THR A 595 23.02 5.55 -20.31
N LEU A 596 23.05 4.22 -20.33
CA LEU A 596 21.87 3.38 -20.05
C LEU A 596 21.51 3.35 -18.55
N LYS A 597 22.21 4.11 -17.70
CA LYS A 597 21.98 4.20 -16.25
C LYS A 597 21.99 2.82 -15.56
N MET A 598 22.87 1.92 -16.00
CA MET A 598 23.11 0.62 -15.37
C MET A 598 23.98 0.79 -14.12
N THR A 599 23.44 1.51 -13.12
CA THR A 599 24.15 1.99 -11.92
C THR A 599 23.69 1.29 -10.64
N PRO A 600 24.53 1.25 -9.58
CA PRO A 600 25.85 1.87 -9.49
C PRO A 600 26.95 1.05 -10.19
N ALA A 601 27.91 1.73 -10.82
CA ALA A 601 29.14 1.10 -11.29
C ALA A 601 30.06 0.76 -10.10
N LEU A 602 30.93 -0.24 -10.25
CA LEU A 602 31.87 -0.59 -9.19
C LEU A 602 32.89 0.55 -8.97
N PRO A 603 33.09 1.03 -7.74
CA PRO A 603 34.09 2.07 -7.48
C PRO A 603 35.48 1.68 -7.96
N GLY A 604 36.16 2.58 -8.67
CA GLY A 604 37.45 2.30 -9.30
C GLY A 604 38.53 1.80 -8.33
N LYS A 605 38.55 2.27 -7.08
CA LYS A 605 39.47 1.77 -6.04
C LYS A 605 39.25 0.28 -5.72
N ILE A 606 37.99 -0.14 -5.64
CA ILE A 606 37.61 -1.54 -5.37
C ILE A 606 38.00 -2.41 -6.58
N ARG A 607 37.67 -1.95 -7.80
CA ARG A 607 38.06 -2.63 -9.04
C ARG A 607 39.58 -2.84 -9.12
N VAL A 608 40.37 -1.79 -8.85
CA VAL A 608 41.84 -1.86 -8.89
C VAL A 608 42.39 -2.78 -7.80
N ALA A 609 41.79 -2.80 -6.61
CA ALA A 609 42.18 -3.72 -5.54
C ALA A 609 41.93 -5.17 -5.95
N ALA A 610 40.75 -5.47 -6.49
CA ALA A 610 40.39 -6.81 -6.97
C ALA A 610 41.30 -7.28 -8.12
N SER A 611 41.56 -6.40 -9.09
CA SER A 611 42.52 -6.66 -10.18
C SER A 611 43.92 -6.94 -9.64
N ARG A 612 44.39 -6.15 -8.66
CA ARG A 612 45.73 -6.31 -8.08
C ARG A 612 45.86 -7.61 -7.30
N ALA A 613 44.84 -8.01 -6.54
CA ALA A 613 44.82 -9.27 -5.80
C ALA A 613 44.90 -10.45 -6.76
N LEU A 614 44.04 -10.49 -7.78
CA LEU A 614 44.05 -11.57 -8.75
C LEU A 614 45.38 -11.64 -9.53
N VAL A 615 45.86 -10.51 -10.05
CA VAL A 615 47.06 -10.49 -10.91
C VAL A 615 48.37 -10.68 -10.13
N ARG A 616 48.46 -10.23 -8.88
CA ARG A 616 49.73 -10.30 -8.12
C ARG A 616 49.79 -11.43 -7.12
N GLN A 617 48.65 -11.78 -6.53
CA GLN A 617 48.56 -12.73 -5.42
C GLN A 617 47.88 -14.02 -5.86
N GLY A 618 47.30 -14.06 -7.08
CA GLY A 618 46.47 -15.18 -7.52
C GLY A 618 45.21 -15.31 -6.68
N ASP A 619 44.80 -14.27 -5.96
CA ASP A 619 43.69 -14.30 -5.02
C ASP A 619 42.40 -13.79 -5.68
N PRO A 620 41.40 -14.66 -5.91
CA PRO A 620 40.14 -14.26 -6.52
C PRO A 620 39.11 -13.70 -5.52
N GLU A 621 39.32 -13.84 -4.20
CA GLU A 621 38.32 -13.47 -3.19
C GLU A 621 37.92 -11.99 -3.26
N PRO A 622 38.84 -11.02 -3.45
CA PRO A 622 38.47 -9.62 -3.61
C PRO A 622 37.59 -9.36 -4.85
N ALA A 623 37.71 -10.17 -5.90
CA ALA A 623 36.85 -10.09 -7.08
C ALA A 623 35.45 -10.65 -6.77
N LEU A 624 35.35 -11.78 -6.06
CA LEU A 624 34.06 -12.33 -5.62
C LEU A 624 33.33 -11.39 -4.65
N ALA A 625 34.05 -10.82 -3.68
CA ALA A 625 33.50 -9.84 -2.74
C ALA A 625 33.02 -8.56 -3.44
N ALA A 626 33.76 -8.09 -4.45
CA ALA A 626 33.34 -6.94 -5.25
C ALA A 626 32.08 -7.26 -6.08
N ALA A 627 31.97 -8.46 -6.66
CA ALA A 627 30.77 -8.90 -7.38
C ALA A 627 29.52 -8.99 -6.47
N ALA A 628 29.72 -9.36 -5.20
CA ALA A 628 28.67 -9.37 -4.18
C ALA A 628 28.25 -7.97 -3.67
N SER A 629 28.99 -6.91 -4.01
CA SER A 629 28.66 -5.54 -3.60
C SER A 629 27.38 -5.01 -4.27
N PRO A 630 26.81 -3.84 -3.86
CA PRO A 630 25.66 -3.23 -4.53
C PRO A 630 25.90 -2.78 -5.98
N ALA A 631 27.13 -2.87 -6.51
CA ALA A 631 27.43 -2.53 -7.89
C ALA A 631 26.65 -3.42 -8.88
N ARG A 632 26.29 -2.86 -10.04
CA ARG A 632 25.57 -3.55 -11.12
C ARG A 632 26.41 -3.76 -12.36
N ALA A 633 27.36 -2.86 -12.64
CA ALA A 633 28.20 -2.92 -13.82
C ALA A 633 29.66 -3.16 -13.42
N PHE A 634 30.29 -4.12 -14.12
CA PHE A 634 31.62 -4.63 -13.84
C PHE A 634 32.41 -4.74 -15.15
N GLU A 635 33.26 -3.75 -15.42
CA GLU A 635 34.05 -3.67 -16.65
C GLU A 635 35.55 -3.70 -16.39
N ASP A 636 36.31 -4.18 -17.39
CA ASP A 636 37.77 -4.32 -17.36
C ASP A 636 38.25 -5.36 -16.33
N SER A 637 39.54 -5.37 -16.02
CA SER A 637 40.14 -6.28 -15.04
C SER A 637 39.56 -6.06 -13.62
N PRO A 638 39.29 -7.13 -12.86
CA PRO A 638 39.65 -8.54 -13.13
C PRO A 638 38.67 -9.32 -14.01
N TRP A 639 37.51 -8.77 -14.37
CA TRP A 639 36.39 -9.49 -15.01
C TRP A 639 36.74 -10.06 -16.38
N CYS A 640 37.71 -9.44 -17.07
CA CYS A 640 38.23 -9.89 -18.35
C CYS A 640 39.31 -10.98 -18.26
N SER A 641 39.52 -11.60 -17.08
CA SER A 641 40.55 -12.62 -16.90
C SER A 641 40.19 -13.88 -17.69
N ALA A 642 41.05 -14.21 -18.64
CA ALA A 642 41.01 -15.46 -19.37
C ALA A 642 41.79 -16.57 -18.68
N ALA A 643 42.60 -16.29 -17.65
CA ALA A 643 43.40 -17.27 -16.92
C ALA A 643 42.58 -18.21 -16.03
N ALA A 644 43.09 -19.43 -15.86
CA ALA A 644 42.51 -20.47 -15.01
C ALA A 644 42.85 -20.13 -13.58
N ILE A 645 41.88 -20.28 -12.68
CA ILE A 645 42.04 -19.93 -11.27
C ILE A 645 42.13 -21.24 -10.49
N PRO A 646 43.31 -21.59 -9.93
CA PRO A 646 43.51 -22.85 -9.21
C PRO A 646 42.52 -23.07 -8.08
N GLN A 647 42.16 -22.00 -7.37
CA GLN A 647 41.20 -22.00 -6.26
C GLN A 647 39.78 -22.41 -6.71
N PHE A 648 39.49 -22.32 -8.01
CA PHE A 648 38.24 -22.74 -8.61
C PHE A 648 38.37 -24.05 -9.40
N GLY A 649 39.37 -24.89 -9.07
CA GLY A 649 39.61 -26.15 -9.78
C GLY A 649 40.00 -25.95 -11.25
N GLY A 650 40.58 -24.80 -11.60
CA GLY A 650 40.95 -24.46 -12.97
C GLY A 650 39.84 -23.74 -13.77
N ALA A 651 38.67 -23.48 -13.16
CA ALA A 651 37.63 -22.68 -13.78
C ALA A 651 38.08 -21.22 -14.02
N ARG A 652 37.44 -20.56 -14.98
CA ARG A 652 37.68 -19.12 -15.24
C ARG A 652 36.76 -18.27 -14.36
N LEU A 653 37.15 -17.02 -14.12
CA LEU A 653 36.38 -16.11 -13.24
C LEU A 653 34.93 -15.96 -13.69
N TYR A 654 34.65 -15.85 -14.99
CA TYR A 654 33.28 -15.67 -15.49
C TYR A 654 32.40 -16.91 -15.24
N GLU A 655 32.96 -18.12 -15.31
CA GLU A 655 32.23 -19.38 -15.05
C GLU A 655 31.74 -19.38 -13.59
N GLU A 656 32.60 -18.96 -12.68
CA GLU A 656 32.32 -18.85 -11.25
C GLU A 656 31.37 -17.71 -10.88
N LEU A 657 31.43 -16.58 -11.60
CA LEU A 657 30.46 -15.50 -11.48
C LEU A 657 29.08 -15.92 -12.01
N ALA A 658 29.03 -16.68 -13.11
CA ALA A 658 27.79 -17.17 -13.69
C ALA A 658 27.05 -18.14 -12.76
N LYS A 659 27.79 -18.98 -12.02
CA LYS A 659 27.24 -19.87 -10.97
C LYS A 659 26.70 -19.10 -9.77
N ARG A 660 27.44 -18.10 -9.26
CA ARG A 660 27.04 -17.32 -8.06
C ARG A 660 25.94 -16.30 -8.33
N HIS A 661 25.76 -15.90 -9.59
CA HIS A 661 24.80 -14.88 -9.99
C HIS A 661 23.96 -15.37 -11.17
N GLU A 662 22.97 -16.22 -10.89
CA GLU A 662 22.08 -16.85 -11.90
C GLU A 662 21.42 -15.82 -12.84
N ASN A 663 21.03 -14.65 -12.32
CA ASN A 663 20.39 -13.58 -13.10
C ASN A 663 21.38 -12.62 -13.79
N ALA A 664 22.70 -12.84 -13.70
CA ALA A 664 23.68 -11.98 -14.34
C ALA A 664 23.67 -12.09 -15.86
N ARG A 665 24.01 -10.99 -16.53
CA ARG A 665 24.25 -10.89 -17.97
C ARG A 665 25.73 -10.63 -18.23
N PHE A 666 26.24 -11.22 -19.31
CA PHE A 666 27.64 -11.19 -19.69
C PHE A 666 27.78 -10.54 -21.07
N ILE A 667 28.71 -9.62 -21.23
CA ILE A 667 29.03 -8.98 -22.50
C ILE A 667 30.47 -9.34 -22.85
N LEU A 668 30.64 -10.13 -23.92
CA LEU A 668 31.92 -10.44 -24.53
C LEU A 668 32.16 -9.45 -25.67
N THR A 669 32.94 -8.40 -25.41
CA THR A 669 33.40 -7.49 -26.47
C THR A 669 34.53 -8.14 -27.26
N VAL A 670 34.35 -8.27 -28.57
CA VAL A 670 35.30 -8.90 -29.50
C VAL A 670 35.88 -7.88 -30.48
N ARG A 671 37.05 -8.21 -31.03
CA ARG A 671 37.75 -7.44 -32.08
C ARG A 671 38.56 -8.43 -32.92
N GLU A 672 38.76 -8.11 -34.20
CA GLU A 672 39.67 -8.88 -35.06
C GLU A 672 41.06 -9.02 -34.42
N SER A 673 41.57 -10.24 -34.37
CA SER A 673 42.67 -10.67 -33.50
C SER A 673 43.98 -9.90 -33.75
N GLN A 674 44.36 -9.69 -35.02
CA GLN A 674 45.57 -8.93 -35.37
C GLN A 674 45.43 -7.46 -34.98
N SER A 675 44.26 -6.86 -35.23
CA SER A 675 43.95 -5.50 -34.81
C SER A 675 43.94 -5.33 -33.30
N TRP A 676 43.49 -6.35 -32.55
CA TRP A 676 43.54 -6.38 -31.10
C TRP A 676 44.99 -6.47 -30.60
N TRP A 677 45.80 -7.41 -31.11
CA TRP A 677 47.22 -7.54 -30.77
C TRP A 677 47.98 -6.22 -31.00
N ALA A 678 47.84 -5.63 -32.19
CA ALA A 678 48.45 -4.34 -32.52
C ALA A 678 48.01 -3.21 -31.56
N SER A 679 46.84 -3.32 -30.93
CA SER A 679 46.39 -2.35 -29.91
C SER A 679 47.03 -2.60 -28.54
N VAL A 680 47.24 -3.88 -28.17
CA VAL A 680 47.95 -4.27 -26.95
C VAL A 680 49.41 -3.86 -27.03
N GLU A 681 50.11 -4.24 -28.10
CA GLU A 681 51.51 -3.94 -28.33
C GLU A 681 51.78 -2.43 -28.27
N ARG A 682 51.01 -1.64 -29.01
CA ARG A 682 51.12 -0.17 -28.97
C ARG A 682 50.87 0.41 -27.58
N TRP A 683 49.89 -0.11 -26.84
CA TRP A 683 49.59 0.39 -25.49
C TRP A 683 50.76 0.13 -24.52
N VAL A 684 51.37 -1.05 -24.62
CA VAL A 684 52.57 -1.41 -23.85
C VAL A 684 53.75 -0.52 -24.26
N ALA A 685 53.98 -0.29 -25.55
CA ALA A 685 55.05 0.56 -26.07
C ALA A 685 54.93 2.02 -25.62
N VAL A 686 53.73 2.62 -25.71
CA VAL A 686 53.47 4.01 -25.31
C VAL A 686 53.64 4.23 -23.80
N LYS A 687 53.52 3.18 -22.99
CA LYS A 687 53.72 3.23 -21.53
C LYS A 687 55.08 2.67 -21.12
N ALA A 688 56.14 3.12 -21.79
CA ALA A 688 57.52 2.65 -21.60
C ALA A 688 57.93 2.52 -20.12
N SER A 689 57.66 3.53 -19.28
CA SER A 689 57.99 3.52 -17.84
C SER A 689 57.24 2.45 -17.02
N LYS A 690 56.24 1.79 -17.60
CA LYS A 690 55.43 0.73 -16.98
C LYS A 690 55.41 -0.55 -17.82
N LYS A 691 56.28 -0.67 -18.83
CA LYS A 691 56.29 -1.76 -19.82
C LYS A 691 56.24 -3.13 -19.16
N GLU A 692 57.21 -3.43 -18.30
CA GLU A 692 57.32 -4.72 -17.61
C GLU A 692 56.08 -5.08 -16.78
N LYS A 693 55.57 -4.09 -16.03
CA LYS A 693 54.36 -4.27 -15.23
C LYS A 693 53.13 -4.54 -16.10
N LEU A 694 53.02 -3.89 -17.26
CA LEU A 694 51.90 -4.10 -18.18
C LEU A 694 52.01 -5.46 -18.84
N ILE A 695 53.18 -5.85 -19.34
CA ILE A 695 53.43 -7.18 -19.90
C ILE A 695 52.98 -8.24 -18.90
N ARG A 696 53.50 -8.20 -17.67
CA ARG A 696 53.09 -9.13 -16.60
C ARG A 696 51.58 -9.13 -16.35
N THR A 697 50.94 -7.96 -16.36
CA THR A 697 49.49 -7.88 -16.15
C THR A 697 48.71 -8.57 -17.27
N TYR A 698 49.11 -8.37 -18.53
CA TYR A 698 48.44 -8.97 -19.68
C TYR A 698 48.70 -10.47 -19.77
N THR A 699 49.95 -10.91 -19.59
CA THR A 699 50.32 -12.34 -19.60
C THR A 699 49.60 -13.10 -18.50
N THR A 700 49.57 -12.56 -17.27
CA THR A 700 48.81 -13.17 -16.16
C THR A 700 47.30 -13.22 -16.42
N LEU A 701 46.69 -12.15 -16.97
CA LEU A 701 45.24 -12.17 -17.25
C LEU A 701 44.87 -13.12 -18.39
N LEU A 702 45.74 -13.33 -19.38
CA LEU A 702 45.54 -14.32 -20.45
C LEU A 702 45.86 -15.74 -20.01
N GLY A 703 46.70 -15.91 -18.98
CA GLY A 703 47.21 -17.22 -18.57
C GLY A 703 48.34 -17.73 -19.47
N VAL A 704 49.15 -16.81 -20.01
CA VAL A 704 50.30 -17.12 -20.87
C VAL A 704 51.60 -16.63 -20.23
N THR A 705 52.74 -17.10 -20.73
CA THR A 705 54.07 -16.75 -20.19
C THR A 705 54.85 -15.81 -21.10
N ARG A 706 54.54 -15.76 -22.40
CA ARG A 706 55.27 -14.97 -23.39
C ARG A 706 54.43 -13.81 -23.92
N PHE A 707 55.08 -12.69 -24.24
CA PHE A 707 54.48 -11.50 -24.83
C PHE A 707 54.88 -11.41 -26.32
N ASP A 708 54.20 -12.19 -27.15
CA ASP A 708 54.36 -12.24 -28.61
C ASP A 708 53.01 -12.44 -29.29
N ASN A 709 52.98 -12.17 -30.59
CA ASN A 709 51.76 -12.12 -31.39
C ASN A 709 51.00 -13.45 -31.35
N GLU A 710 51.70 -14.53 -31.69
CA GLU A 710 51.13 -15.87 -31.83
C GLU A 710 50.49 -16.33 -30.51
N THR A 711 51.25 -16.25 -29.41
CA THR A 711 50.78 -16.69 -28.08
C THR A 711 49.57 -15.90 -27.60
N PHE A 712 49.56 -14.58 -27.82
CA PHE A 712 48.47 -13.72 -27.37
C PHE A 712 47.20 -13.92 -28.19
N ILE A 713 47.34 -14.05 -29.51
CA ILE A 713 46.20 -14.30 -30.39
C ILE A 713 45.57 -15.64 -30.09
N GLU A 714 46.37 -16.71 -29.97
CA GLU A 714 45.86 -18.05 -29.64
C GLU A 714 45.08 -18.03 -28.32
N ALA A 715 45.65 -17.42 -27.26
CA ALA A 715 44.97 -17.31 -25.96
C ALA A 715 43.71 -16.42 -25.99
N TYR A 716 43.70 -15.37 -26.82
CA TYR A 716 42.55 -14.49 -26.98
C TYR A 716 41.40 -15.19 -27.71
N GLU A 717 41.70 -15.87 -28.81
CA GLU A 717 40.72 -16.64 -29.59
C GLU A 717 40.18 -17.81 -28.76
N GLU A 718 41.04 -18.51 -28.04
CA GLU A 718 40.65 -19.57 -27.12
C GLU A 718 39.71 -19.07 -26.03
N HIS A 719 40.01 -17.92 -25.44
CA HIS A 719 39.13 -17.30 -24.44
C HIS A 719 37.75 -17.01 -25.02
N ASN A 720 37.68 -16.38 -26.20
CA ASN A 720 36.42 -16.01 -26.84
C ASN A 720 35.59 -17.25 -27.21
N ARG A 721 36.24 -18.31 -27.70
CA ARG A 721 35.61 -19.58 -28.02
C ARG A 721 35.05 -20.23 -26.77
N ARG A 722 35.86 -20.37 -25.71
CA ARG A 722 35.46 -20.98 -24.44
C ARG A 722 34.28 -20.24 -23.78
N VAL A 723 34.26 -18.91 -23.83
CA VAL A 723 33.13 -18.13 -23.31
C VAL A 723 31.85 -18.46 -24.06
N GLN A 724 31.91 -18.53 -25.39
CA GLN A 724 30.75 -18.90 -26.22
C GLN A 724 30.30 -20.33 -25.94
N ASP A 725 31.25 -21.28 -25.85
CA ASP A 725 30.98 -22.68 -25.53
C ASP A 725 30.29 -22.82 -24.16
N PHE A 726 30.77 -22.09 -23.15
CA PHE A 726 30.21 -22.13 -21.79
C PHE A 726 28.77 -21.60 -21.70
N PHE A 727 28.40 -20.60 -22.51
CA PHE A 727 27.05 -20.03 -22.52
C PHE A 727 26.17 -20.59 -23.66
N SER A 728 26.61 -21.64 -24.36
CA SER A 728 25.88 -22.22 -25.49
C SER A 728 24.48 -22.73 -25.12
N ASP A 729 24.31 -23.21 -23.88
CA ASP A 729 23.04 -23.65 -23.31
C ASP A 729 22.21 -22.50 -22.70
N GLN A 730 22.78 -21.30 -22.62
CA GLN A 730 22.20 -20.11 -22.00
C GLN A 730 22.40 -18.86 -22.88
N PRO A 731 21.91 -18.87 -24.14
CA PRO A 731 22.19 -17.82 -25.12
C PRO A 731 21.67 -16.45 -24.67
N ASP A 732 20.61 -16.40 -23.87
CA ASP A 732 20.10 -15.14 -23.31
C ASP A 732 21.10 -14.48 -22.35
N ARG A 733 22.01 -15.22 -21.72
CA ARG A 733 22.94 -14.67 -20.72
C ARG A 733 24.15 -14.00 -21.32
N LEU A 734 24.47 -14.23 -22.60
CA LEU A 734 25.68 -13.74 -23.26
C LEU A 734 25.34 -12.83 -24.46
N LEU A 735 26.00 -11.68 -24.53
CA LEU A 735 26.08 -10.86 -25.73
C LEU A 735 27.51 -10.85 -26.24
N VAL A 736 27.73 -11.42 -27.42
CA VAL A 736 28.98 -11.30 -28.17
C VAL A 736 28.85 -10.11 -29.11
N VAL A 737 29.78 -9.15 -29.04
CA VAL A 737 29.63 -7.89 -29.76
C VAL A 737 30.96 -7.29 -30.21
N ASP A 738 31.07 -6.94 -31.49
CA ASP A 738 32.07 -6.00 -32.00
C ASP A 738 31.48 -4.58 -31.92
N LEU A 739 32.13 -3.70 -31.15
CA LEU A 739 31.63 -2.35 -30.91
C LEU A 739 31.62 -1.46 -32.16
N ARG A 740 32.31 -1.84 -33.23
CA ARG A 740 32.28 -1.12 -34.51
C ARG A 740 30.96 -1.29 -35.24
N GLU A 741 30.36 -2.47 -35.10
CA GLU A 741 29.11 -2.88 -35.75
C GLU A 741 27.89 -2.74 -34.82
N ALA A 742 28.14 -2.57 -33.52
CA ALA A 742 27.09 -2.45 -32.52
C ALA A 742 26.30 -1.15 -32.66
N THR A 743 25.03 -1.20 -32.28
CA THR A 743 24.16 -0.02 -32.16
C THR A 743 23.61 0.09 -30.75
N TRP A 744 22.98 1.22 -30.41
CA TRP A 744 22.22 1.31 -29.17
C TRP A 744 21.16 0.20 -29.04
N SER A 745 20.55 -0.21 -30.16
CA SER A 745 19.56 -1.28 -30.19
C SER A 745 20.15 -2.60 -29.68
N THR A 746 21.38 -2.96 -30.07
CA THR A 746 22.09 -4.16 -29.62
C THR A 746 22.11 -4.26 -28.09
N PHE A 747 22.54 -3.19 -27.42
CA PHE A 747 22.64 -3.16 -25.96
C PHE A 747 21.29 -3.04 -25.29
N CYS A 748 20.38 -2.25 -25.85
CA CYS A 748 19.05 -2.11 -25.28
C CYS A 748 18.26 -3.40 -25.24
N VAL A 749 18.31 -4.17 -26.34
CA VAL A 749 17.61 -5.44 -26.43
C VAL A 749 18.18 -6.40 -25.41
N PHE A 750 19.50 -6.57 -25.39
CA PHE A 750 20.17 -7.50 -24.50
C PHE A 750 20.06 -7.16 -23.00
N LEU A 751 20.28 -5.88 -22.67
CA LEU A 751 20.21 -5.40 -21.28
C LEU A 751 18.77 -5.12 -20.84
N GLU A 752 17.80 -5.36 -21.72
CA GLU A 752 16.41 -5.05 -21.49
C GLU A 752 16.20 -3.58 -21.07
N TYR A 753 16.91 -2.67 -21.74
CA TYR A 753 16.77 -1.23 -21.58
C TYR A 753 15.71 -0.71 -22.55
N TRP A 754 14.50 -0.47 -22.02
CA TRP A 754 13.33 -0.20 -22.85
C TRP A 754 12.76 1.21 -22.70
N SER A 755 13.35 2.05 -21.85
CA SER A 755 13.00 3.45 -21.63
C SER A 755 13.62 4.38 -22.67
N GLY A 756 13.69 3.94 -23.92
CA GLY A 756 14.18 4.75 -25.04
C GLY A 756 15.67 4.56 -25.22
N CYS A 757 16.02 3.70 -26.17
CA CYS A 757 17.40 3.61 -26.61
C CYS A 757 17.90 4.98 -26.99
N PRO A 758 19.08 5.39 -26.52
CA PRO A 758 19.68 6.63 -27.00
C PRO A 758 19.75 6.61 -28.53
N SER A 759 19.52 7.77 -29.13
CA SER A 759 19.65 7.98 -30.56
C SER A 759 21.07 8.43 -30.91
N GLY A 760 21.46 8.22 -32.17
CA GLY A 760 22.79 8.58 -32.67
C GLY A 760 23.82 7.46 -32.49
N ASP A 761 25.08 7.79 -32.71
CA ASP A 761 26.16 6.80 -32.64
C ASP A 761 26.48 6.40 -31.20
N LEU A 762 27.00 5.19 -31.03
CA LEU A 762 27.60 4.80 -29.76
C LEU A 762 28.78 5.72 -29.43
N PRO A 763 29.03 6.02 -28.14
CA PRO A 763 30.22 6.75 -27.75
C PRO A 763 31.47 5.99 -28.24
N ARG A 764 32.46 6.71 -28.78
CA ARG A 764 33.73 6.14 -29.22
C ARG A 764 34.86 6.72 -28.37
N GLU A 765 35.15 6.04 -27.27
CA GLU A 765 36.20 6.44 -26.34
C GLU A 765 37.48 5.65 -26.61
N ASN A 766 38.63 6.30 -26.37
CA ASN A 766 39.96 5.68 -26.46
C ASN A 766 40.28 5.13 -27.87
N THR A 767 39.78 5.79 -28.92
CA THR A 767 40.16 5.53 -30.30
C THR A 767 41.57 6.07 -30.56
N TYR A 768 42.35 5.33 -31.35
CA TYR A 768 43.65 5.81 -31.80
C TYR A 768 43.43 6.94 -32.81
N GLN A 769 43.83 8.16 -32.47
CA GLN A 769 44.03 9.22 -33.45
C GLN A 769 45.45 9.08 -34.00
N ALA A 770 45.56 8.85 -35.32
CA ALA A 770 46.85 9.02 -35.99
C ALA A 770 47.33 10.46 -35.73
N PRO A 771 48.62 10.69 -35.42
CA PRO A 771 49.10 12.05 -35.25
C PRO A 771 48.81 12.81 -36.55
N ALA A 772 48.02 13.87 -36.46
CA ALA A 772 47.90 14.81 -37.57
C ALA A 772 49.31 15.28 -37.94
N ARG A 773 49.66 15.22 -39.23
CA ARG A 773 50.85 15.89 -39.76
C ARG A 773 50.72 17.37 -39.46
N SER A 774 51.23 17.82 -38.31
CA SER A 774 51.17 19.22 -37.92
C SER A 774 52.29 19.95 -38.65
N ASN A 775 51.89 20.85 -39.54
CA ASN A 775 52.78 21.89 -40.04
C ASN A 775 53.29 22.67 -38.84
N TYR A 776 54.56 22.44 -38.54
CA TYR A 776 55.33 23.14 -37.53
C TYR A 776 55.53 24.59 -37.98
N ARG A 777 54.62 25.49 -37.62
CA ARG A 777 54.93 26.94 -37.61
C ARG A 777 54.03 27.75 -36.67
N SER A 778 54.70 28.40 -35.75
CA SER A 778 54.27 29.54 -34.92
C SER A 778 53.24 29.28 -33.81
N ARG A 779 53.75 29.14 -32.58
CA ARG A 779 53.54 30.15 -31.52
C ARG A 779 54.40 29.84 -30.32
N ARG A 780 55.66 30.28 -30.41
CA ARG A 780 56.46 30.66 -29.23
C ARG A 780 55.93 32.02 -28.79
N SER A 781 55.28 32.10 -27.64
CA SER A 781 55.58 33.08 -26.60
C SER A 781 54.43 33.21 -25.59
N ARG A 782 54.88 33.38 -24.35
CA ARG A 782 54.22 33.87 -23.14
C ARG A 782 53.79 32.82 -22.12
N SER A 783 54.55 32.93 -21.04
CA SER A 783 54.70 32.18 -19.82
C SER A 783 53.69 32.54 -18.74
N LYS A 784 53.51 31.58 -17.83
CA LYS A 784 53.32 31.69 -16.37
C LYS A 784 52.09 32.45 -15.84
N SER A 785 51.34 31.70 -15.02
CA SER A 785 50.93 32.01 -13.64
C SER A 785 49.42 32.03 -13.35
N SER A 786 49.11 31.49 -12.16
CA SER A 786 47.93 31.65 -11.30
C SER A 786 46.89 30.51 -11.24
N VAL A 787 47.02 29.73 -10.17
CA VAL A 787 45.94 29.16 -9.31
C VAL A 787 45.36 30.38 -8.51
N PRO A 788 44.14 30.43 -7.90
CA PRO A 788 43.26 29.39 -7.33
C PRO A 788 41.73 29.78 -7.45
N PRO A 789 40.78 29.53 -6.50
CA PRO A 789 40.49 28.43 -5.54
C PRO A 789 39.02 27.91 -5.56
N HIS A 790 38.78 26.87 -4.73
CA HIS A 790 37.49 26.39 -4.20
C HIS A 790 36.80 27.34 -3.18
N SER A 791 35.47 27.13 -3.00
CA SER A 791 34.64 27.17 -1.76
C SER A 791 33.35 28.00 -1.95
N SER A 792 32.17 27.39 -1.74
CA SER A 792 31.36 27.34 -0.51
C SER A 792 30.38 28.52 -0.37
N ALA A 793 29.10 28.15 -0.24
CA ALA A 793 27.96 28.79 0.44
C ALA A 793 28.02 30.27 0.85
N TYR A 794 26.96 31.03 0.53
CA TYR A 794 26.02 31.72 1.46
C TYR A 794 25.02 32.56 0.62
N VAL A 795 23.71 32.35 0.78
CA VAL A 795 22.74 33.31 1.39
C VAL A 795 22.87 34.76 0.91
N GLY A 796 21.84 35.26 0.22
CA GLY A 796 21.60 36.69 -0.01
C GLY A 796 20.19 37.07 0.48
N PRO A 797 19.98 38.27 1.08
CA PRO A 797 18.79 38.60 1.86
C PRO A 797 17.75 39.47 1.11
N LEU A 798 16.61 39.63 1.79
CA LEU A 798 15.51 40.58 1.52
C LEU A 798 15.98 42.03 1.38
N GLY A 799 15.29 42.81 0.53
CA GLY A 799 15.20 44.26 0.69
C GLY A 799 15.14 45.09 -0.60
N MET A 800 14.03 45.03 -1.33
CA MET A 800 13.13 46.17 -1.63
C MET A 800 11.89 45.66 -2.36
#